data_AF-G9EIT3-F1
#
_entry.id   AF-G9EIT3-F1
#
_cell.length_a   1.000
_cell.length_b   1.000
_cell.length_c   1.000
_cell.angle_alpha   90.00
_cell.angle_beta   90.00
_cell.angle_gamma   90.00
#
_symmetry.space_group_name_H-M   'P 1'
#
loop_
_entity.id
_entity.type
_entity.pdbx_description
1 polymer ?
#
loop_
_entity_poly.entity_id
_entity_poly.type
_entity_poly.pdbx_seq_one_letter_code
_entity_poly.pdbx_strand_id
1 'polypeptide(L)'
;MNATHSIGIGSCKIPTAVILYDLIPLFNPDAHLGFAWVKNWYMDKIESLKRADLLLAISNYAKKEAIDLLGLDDKKITAISSAHTDIFFPASMDEKSKQELLLRFKITLPYALYNGALESRKNLERLIQAFSLLPLELRNKHQLVFAGKGADVEQQKLLKLARKYGVSDSLILTGYISDAELIALFSYCEVFVFPSVHEGFGLPALEAMACGAPTIGSCVTSIPEVIGREDALFDPLDPADIAEKIAKVLTDSAYRESLRQHALAHSATFSWDACAKAALAGFEAIAVDCSSKIKQNWKEQVLNREKNYQNLISSIAAITVPGFTLTETDLIVLANCIARNIQTAEKVARGSTLPAPITWRVEGPFDSTYSLALLNRETARALVTLGHQVVLHSTDGPGDFAPNAHFLEQNSELAQLYYKEREIAPFDADVSSRNLYPPRVADMHSRWNFLHHYAWEESGFPLHWVDDFNSYLQGLTCLSEHVRKIMLEHGVTVPLLVSGCGVDHWERIVADKDYIVSGKSFRFLHVSSCFPRKGVKELLEAYGQAFTSADDVTLIIKTFANPHNKVDSWLAEAQQINPNYPDVHLIMGDLTDAELKALYEQCHVLVAPSKAEGFGLPMAEAMLSNLPVITTAWGGQLDFCNAKTAWLVDYDFERADTHFNIFSSVWAKPKIADLAKIMCAVYATAPELRTQRATKGRDLLLSKFRWEDVVKRLVALPASLAKIVNVPEPRVGWISTWNARCGIAAYSGHLVKHFSLDTVIFANRTTDLVTTDSHAVVRCWNAGEQDNLSLLDAQIDLHHIDTLVIQFNYYFFEFEHFSEFVNKQVKLGRQIIVTLHSTIDPIQHPQKALVNIKDALARCTRILVHAPADMNRLKQLGLINNVCLFPHGIIDYQAKLAADAVAIAKNEEFVIASYGFFLPHKGLLELIAAVVSLHRQGCSLRLKMINAEYPHIDSTTLIQQAKETIEQLEAGDFITLHTDFLTDLECLDLLNAADVLIYPYQETGESSSAAVRYGIASKKPVLVTPLAIFDDVGPAVTKLAGTTSEQIAEGIAEMMRHIQHRSPAIIEQEERAANWREEHLYPKVAQRLSRMLLSFYGM
;
A
#
# COMPACT_ATOMS: atom_id res chain seq x y z
N MET A 1 -22.75 -27.53 8.34
CA MET A 1 -24.15 -27.07 8.19
C MET A 1 -24.07 -25.57 7.86
N ASN A 2 -23.83 -25.23 6.59
CA ASN A 2 -23.66 -23.84 6.14
C ASN A 2 -24.82 -23.54 5.19
N ALA A 3 -25.84 -22.82 5.65
CA ALA A 3 -26.88 -22.30 4.77
C ALA A 3 -27.39 -20.95 5.29
N THR A 4 -27.17 -19.91 4.50
CA THR A 4 -27.70 -18.57 4.66
C THR A 4 -29.22 -18.61 4.68
N HIS A 5 -29.84 -18.06 5.73
CA HIS A 5 -31.31 -17.96 5.85
C HIS A 5 -31.88 -16.73 5.12
N SER A 6 -31.07 -16.06 4.31
CA SER A 6 -31.35 -14.74 3.72
C SER A 6 -31.69 -14.77 2.23
N ILE A 7 -31.67 -15.93 1.57
CA ILE A 7 -31.93 -16.05 0.13
C ILE A 7 -33.34 -15.56 -0.18
N GLY A 8 -33.44 -14.49 -0.96
CA GLY A 8 -34.68 -13.86 -1.38
C GLY A 8 -35.46 -13.09 -0.30
N ILE A 9 -34.91 -12.88 0.90
CA ILE A 9 -35.63 -12.21 2.02
C ILE A 9 -35.30 -10.71 2.13
N GLY A 10 -34.14 -10.25 1.62
CA GLY A 10 -33.68 -8.87 1.77
C GLY A 10 -33.96 -7.93 0.58
N SER A 11 -33.50 -8.30 -0.62
CA SER A 11 -33.60 -7.46 -1.83
C SER A 11 -33.97 -8.33 -3.03
N CYS A 12 -35.10 -8.03 -3.67
CA CYS A 12 -35.50 -8.63 -4.95
C CYS A 12 -34.76 -8.01 -6.16
N LYS A 13 -33.77 -7.13 -5.93
CA LYS A 13 -33.01 -6.42 -6.97
C LYS A 13 -31.58 -6.95 -7.17
N ILE A 14 -31.06 -7.75 -6.24
CA ILE A 14 -29.70 -8.33 -6.33
C ILE A 14 -29.88 -9.82 -6.64
N PRO A 15 -29.40 -10.30 -7.80
CA PRO A 15 -29.47 -11.72 -8.13
C PRO A 15 -28.74 -12.58 -7.11
N THR A 16 -29.33 -13.71 -6.76
CA THR A 16 -28.78 -14.68 -5.82
C THR A 16 -28.54 -16.02 -6.52
N ALA A 17 -27.33 -16.55 -6.39
CA ALA A 17 -26.95 -17.86 -6.91
C ALA A 17 -26.63 -18.84 -5.77
N VAL A 18 -27.04 -20.10 -5.91
CA VAL A 18 -26.85 -21.15 -4.89
C VAL A 18 -26.35 -22.42 -5.55
N ILE A 19 -25.37 -23.09 -4.94
CA ILE A 19 -24.93 -24.42 -5.40
C ILE A 19 -25.93 -25.48 -4.92
N LEU A 20 -26.48 -26.23 -5.86
CA LEU A 20 -27.35 -27.37 -5.61
C LEU A 20 -26.50 -28.65 -5.64
N TYR A 21 -26.25 -29.22 -4.47
CA TYR A 21 -25.51 -30.47 -4.32
C TYR A 21 -26.39 -31.69 -4.65
N ASP A 22 -27.47 -31.88 -3.90
CA ASP A 22 -28.42 -32.98 -4.10
C ASP A 22 -29.76 -32.69 -3.43
N LEU A 23 -30.76 -33.50 -3.76
CA LEU A 23 -32.07 -33.51 -3.12
C LEU A 23 -32.38 -34.89 -2.48
N ILE A 24 -31.34 -35.62 -2.04
CA ILE A 24 -31.47 -36.98 -1.49
C ILE A 24 -32.55 -37.07 -0.39
N PRO A 25 -32.65 -36.13 0.57
CA PRO A 25 -33.70 -36.21 1.59
C PRO A 25 -35.14 -36.09 1.06
N LEU A 26 -35.37 -35.45 -0.10
CA LEU A 26 -36.70 -35.43 -0.75
C LEU A 26 -37.00 -36.73 -1.48
N PHE A 27 -35.97 -37.36 -2.05
CA PHE A 27 -36.12 -38.63 -2.74
C PHE A 27 -36.38 -39.78 -1.76
N ASN A 28 -35.79 -39.74 -0.57
CA ASN A 28 -36.01 -40.73 0.49
C ASN A 28 -36.41 -40.08 1.85
N PRO A 29 -37.63 -39.54 1.96
CA PRO A 29 -38.08 -38.84 3.17
C PRO A 29 -38.11 -39.72 4.41
N ASP A 30 -38.45 -41.00 4.26
CA ASP A 30 -38.58 -41.93 5.39
C ASP A 30 -37.23 -42.21 6.06
N ALA A 31 -36.13 -42.19 5.28
CA ALA A 31 -34.79 -42.40 5.81
C ALA A 31 -34.16 -41.12 6.40
N HIS A 32 -34.55 -39.93 5.93
CA HIS A 32 -33.83 -38.68 6.22
C HIS A 32 -34.66 -37.61 6.96
N LEU A 33 -35.99 -37.67 6.89
CA LEU A 33 -36.91 -36.64 7.41
C LEU A 33 -37.87 -37.18 8.50
N GLY A 34 -37.45 -38.23 9.23
CA GLY A 34 -38.28 -38.92 10.23
C GLY A 34 -38.65 -38.08 11.48
N PHE A 35 -37.94 -37.00 11.78
CA PHE A 35 -38.27 -36.08 12.87
C PHE A 35 -38.93 -34.80 12.34
N ALA A 36 -40.03 -34.37 12.98
CA ALA A 36 -40.82 -33.23 12.53
C ALA A 36 -39.99 -31.92 12.42
N TRP A 37 -39.07 -31.67 13.35
CA TRP A 37 -38.22 -30.47 13.30
C TRP A 37 -37.21 -30.52 12.15
N VAL A 38 -36.64 -31.70 11.82
CA VAL A 38 -35.74 -31.89 10.68
C VAL A 38 -36.49 -31.67 9.38
N LYS A 39 -37.70 -32.24 9.28
CA LYS A 39 -38.58 -32.06 8.12
C LYS A 39 -38.92 -30.60 7.90
N ASN A 40 -39.38 -29.90 8.94
CA ASN A 40 -39.73 -28.48 8.84
C ASN A 40 -38.51 -27.63 8.46
N TRP A 41 -37.38 -27.82 9.15
CA TRP A 41 -36.14 -27.11 8.85
C TRP A 41 -35.69 -27.34 7.40
N TYR A 42 -35.72 -28.58 6.93
CA TYR A 42 -35.31 -28.94 5.57
C TYR A 42 -36.25 -28.32 4.52
N MET A 43 -37.56 -28.36 4.74
CA MET A 43 -38.54 -27.73 3.83
C MET A 43 -38.37 -26.20 3.80
N ASP A 44 -38.06 -25.55 4.92
CA ASP A 44 -37.73 -24.12 4.94
C ASP A 44 -36.47 -23.81 4.10
N LYS A 45 -35.50 -24.73 4.04
CA LYS A 45 -34.33 -24.62 3.15
C LYS A 45 -34.69 -24.82 1.69
N ILE A 46 -35.59 -25.75 1.37
CA ILE A 46 -36.11 -25.92 0.01
C ILE A 46 -36.81 -24.64 -0.45
N GLU A 47 -37.67 -24.05 0.37
CA GLU A 47 -38.32 -22.79 0.02
C GLU A 47 -37.32 -21.63 -0.13
N SER A 48 -36.23 -21.64 0.64
CA SER A 48 -35.14 -20.68 0.46
C SER A 48 -34.36 -20.88 -0.83
N LEU A 49 -34.10 -22.14 -1.20
CA LEU A 49 -33.42 -22.52 -2.43
C LEU A 49 -34.26 -22.17 -3.67
N LYS A 50 -35.58 -22.38 -3.64
CA LYS A 50 -36.51 -22.00 -4.73
C LYS A 50 -36.56 -20.48 -5.00
N ARG A 51 -36.21 -19.66 -4.01
CA ARG A 51 -36.14 -18.19 -4.15
C ARG A 51 -34.88 -17.70 -4.84
N ALA A 52 -33.89 -18.57 -5.08
CA ALA A 52 -32.69 -18.18 -5.81
C ALA A 52 -33.01 -17.80 -7.27
N ASP A 53 -32.25 -16.86 -7.80
CA ASP A 53 -32.31 -16.47 -9.21
C ASP A 53 -31.56 -17.48 -10.09
N LEU A 54 -30.50 -18.08 -9.54
CA LEU A 54 -29.70 -19.14 -10.16
C LEU A 54 -29.45 -20.31 -9.21
N LEU A 55 -29.58 -21.52 -9.73
CA LEU A 55 -29.06 -22.74 -9.11
C LEU A 55 -27.91 -23.29 -9.94
N LEU A 56 -26.78 -23.54 -9.29
CA LEU A 56 -25.62 -24.18 -9.88
C LEU A 56 -25.62 -25.65 -9.46
N ALA A 57 -26.17 -26.51 -10.30
CA ALA A 57 -26.25 -27.94 -10.02
C ALA A 57 -24.92 -28.63 -10.29
N ILE A 58 -24.45 -29.47 -9.35
CA ILE A 58 -23.17 -30.17 -9.50
C ILE A 58 -23.20 -31.31 -10.54
N SER A 59 -24.36 -31.64 -11.10
CA SER A 59 -24.56 -32.65 -12.14
C SER A 59 -25.76 -32.31 -13.03
N ASN A 60 -25.86 -32.93 -14.21
CA ASN A 60 -27.11 -32.85 -14.99
C ASN A 60 -28.25 -33.58 -14.27
N TYR A 61 -27.93 -34.60 -13.48
CA TYR A 61 -28.93 -35.32 -12.70
C TYR A 61 -29.53 -34.46 -11.59
N ALA A 62 -28.71 -33.79 -10.77
CA ALA A 62 -29.20 -32.88 -9.72
C ALA A 62 -30.02 -31.73 -10.32
N LYS A 63 -29.62 -31.24 -11.50
CA LYS A 63 -30.43 -30.28 -12.27
C LYS A 63 -31.81 -30.85 -12.61
N LYS A 64 -31.87 -32.08 -13.14
CA LYS A 64 -33.12 -32.77 -13.42
C LYS A 64 -33.96 -32.99 -12.16
N GLU A 65 -33.36 -33.38 -11.04
CA GLU A 65 -34.07 -33.55 -9.77
C GLU A 65 -34.72 -32.26 -9.28
N ALA A 66 -34.04 -31.12 -9.41
CA ALA A 66 -34.64 -29.83 -9.07
C ALA A 66 -35.84 -29.49 -9.96
N ILE A 67 -35.80 -29.84 -11.25
CA ILE A 67 -36.96 -29.66 -12.14
C ILE A 67 -38.11 -30.58 -11.71
N ASP A 68 -37.82 -31.87 -11.59
CA ASP A 68 -38.83 -32.92 -11.36
C ASP A 68 -39.46 -32.84 -9.96
N LEU A 69 -38.65 -32.60 -8.91
CA LEU A 69 -39.11 -32.62 -7.52
C LEU A 69 -39.55 -31.25 -6.99
N LEU A 70 -38.94 -30.16 -7.49
CA LEU A 70 -39.23 -28.80 -6.98
C LEU A 70 -40.05 -27.95 -7.95
N GLY A 71 -40.25 -28.40 -9.20
CA GLY A 71 -41.00 -27.66 -10.23
C GLY A 71 -40.29 -26.39 -10.68
N LEU A 72 -38.95 -26.37 -10.65
CA LEU A 72 -38.15 -25.22 -11.03
C LEU A 72 -37.96 -25.13 -12.55
N ASP A 73 -37.90 -23.91 -13.08
CA ASP A 73 -37.63 -23.65 -14.50
C ASP A 73 -36.19 -24.02 -14.85
N ASP A 74 -36.00 -24.77 -15.94
CA ASP A 74 -34.71 -25.17 -16.50
C ASP A 74 -33.74 -23.99 -16.69
N LYS A 75 -34.28 -22.81 -17.04
CA LYS A 75 -33.51 -21.58 -17.24
C LYS A 75 -32.87 -21.05 -15.96
N LYS A 76 -33.39 -21.42 -14.79
CA LYS A 76 -32.85 -21.04 -13.49
C LYS A 76 -31.74 -21.99 -13.02
N ILE A 77 -31.43 -23.05 -13.76
CA ILE A 77 -30.51 -24.08 -13.29
C ILE A 77 -29.41 -24.32 -14.32
N THR A 78 -28.17 -24.03 -13.93
CA THR A 78 -26.97 -24.34 -14.72
C THR A 78 -26.28 -25.56 -14.13
N ALA A 79 -26.09 -26.60 -14.93
CA ALA A 79 -25.24 -27.72 -14.54
C ALA A 79 -23.77 -27.29 -14.66
N ILE A 80 -23.08 -27.20 -13.53
CA ILE A 80 -21.68 -26.76 -13.45
C ILE A 80 -20.69 -27.91 -13.31
N SER A 81 -21.18 -29.15 -13.17
CA SER A 81 -20.35 -30.32 -12.91
C SER A 81 -19.57 -30.22 -11.58
N SER A 82 -18.59 -31.11 -11.39
CA SER A 82 -17.59 -31.07 -10.32
C SER A 82 -16.25 -31.59 -10.84
N ALA A 83 -15.21 -31.56 -10.00
CA ALA A 83 -13.88 -32.05 -10.34
C ALA A 83 -13.18 -32.68 -9.13
N HIS A 84 -12.17 -33.52 -9.38
CA HIS A 84 -11.29 -34.03 -8.33
C HIS A 84 -10.19 -33.01 -8.01
N THR A 85 -9.48 -33.19 -6.89
CA THR A 85 -8.28 -32.43 -6.55
C THR A 85 -7.04 -32.97 -7.27
N ASP A 86 -6.02 -32.13 -7.48
CA ASP A 86 -4.82 -32.48 -8.25
C ASP A 86 -3.94 -33.57 -7.61
N ILE A 87 -4.22 -33.97 -6.36
CA ILE A 87 -3.55 -35.08 -5.69
C ILE A 87 -3.94 -36.45 -6.26
N PHE A 88 -5.08 -36.57 -6.95
CA PHE A 88 -5.53 -37.83 -7.53
C PHE A 88 -4.90 -38.03 -8.92
N PHE A 89 -3.84 -38.81 -8.96
CA PHE A 89 -3.16 -39.25 -10.17
C PHE A 89 -2.63 -40.68 -9.97
N PRO A 90 -2.22 -41.39 -11.04
CA PRO A 90 -1.70 -42.74 -10.90
C PRO A 90 -0.47 -42.81 -9.98
N ALA A 91 -0.57 -43.59 -8.90
CA ALA A 91 0.52 -43.79 -7.96
C ALA A 91 1.70 -44.53 -8.60
N SER A 92 2.91 -44.05 -8.31
CA SER A 92 4.16 -44.76 -8.64
C SER A 92 4.86 -45.12 -7.33
N MET A 93 4.82 -46.40 -6.97
CA MET A 93 5.50 -46.96 -5.80
C MET A 93 6.30 -48.18 -6.23
N ASP A 94 7.43 -48.42 -5.58
CA ASP A 94 8.16 -49.66 -5.76
C ASP A 94 7.36 -50.86 -5.19
N GLU A 95 7.62 -52.06 -5.72
CA GLU A 95 6.85 -53.26 -5.35
C GLU A 95 6.94 -53.61 -3.86
N LYS A 96 8.03 -53.26 -3.16
CA LYS A 96 8.15 -53.52 -1.73
C LYS A 96 7.21 -52.61 -0.93
N SER A 97 7.25 -51.31 -1.18
CA SER A 97 6.37 -50.32 -0.52
C SER A 97 4.88 -50.62 -0.79
N LYS A 98 4.56 -51.05 -2.01
CA LYS A 98 3.22 -51.51 -2.38
C LYS A 98 2.78 -52.73 -1.59
N GLN A 99 3.62 -53.76 -1.49
CA GLN A 99 3.31 -54.97 -0.71
C GLN A 99 3.13 -54.65 0.78
N GLU A 100 3.98 -53.80 1.35
CA GLU A 100 3.88 -53.36 2.75
C GLU A 100 2.55 -52.64 3.03
N LEU A 101 2.12 -51.74 2.14
CA LEU A 101 0.84 -51.05 2.25
C LEU A 101 -0.35 -52.03 2.21
N LEU A 102 -0.36 -52.94 1.22
CA LEU A 102 -1.45 -53.90 1.04
C LEU A 102 -1.56 -54.87 2.23
N LEU A 103 -0.42 -55.39 2.71
CA LEU A 103 -0.37 -56.27 3.88
C LEU A 103 -0.89 -55.59 5.15
N ARG A 104 -0.62 -54.29 5.33
CA ARG A 104 -1.12 -53.51 6.47
C ARG A 104 -2.65 -53.50 6.54
N PHE A 105 -3.32 -53.51 5.39
CA PHE A 105 -4.78 -53.60 5.29
C PHE A 105 -5.29 -55.04 5.13
N LYS A 106 -4.42 -56.06 5.23
CA LYS A 106 -4.74 -57.48 5.02
C LYS A 106 -5.21 -57.80 3.59
N ILE A 107 -4.75 -57.00 2.62
CA ILE A 107 -4.96 -57.24 1.20
C ILE A 107 -3.81 -58.12 0.72
N THR A 108 -4.11 -59.39 0.42
CA THR A 108 -3.12 -60.42 0.04
C THR A 108 -3.36 -60.97 -1.37
N LEU A 109 -4.48 -60.63 -2.00
CA LEU A 109 -4.84 -61.02 -3.37
C LEU A 109 -5.18 -59.75 -4.17
N PRO A 110 -5.17 -59.82 -5.52
CA PRO A 110 -5.78 -58.77 -6.36
C PRO A 110 -7.20 -58.47 -5.90
N TYR A 111 -7.67 -57.23 -6.04
CA TYR A 111 -8.90 -56.81 -5.36
C TYR A 111 -9.81 -55.93 -6.19
N ALA A 112 -11.11 -56.10 -5.95
CA ALA A 112 -12.15 -55.15 -6.31
C ALA A 112 -12.30 -54.14 -5.17
N LEU A 113 -12.32 -52.85 -5.50
CA LEU A 113 -12.32 -51.76 -4.53
C LEU A 113 -13.65 -51.01 -4.55
N TYR A 114 -14.12 -50.62 -3.38
CA TYR A 114 -15.15 -49.60 -3.17
C TYR A 114 -14.62 -48.56 -2.18
N ASN A 115 -14.96 -47.28 -2.39
CA ASN A 115 -14.67 -46.19 -1.47
C ASN A 115 -15.95 -45.38 -1.20
N GLY A 116 -16.23 -45.14 0.09
CA GLY A 116 -17.32 -44.26 0.53
C GLY A 116 -17.86 -44.60 1.93
N ALA A 117 -18.78 -43.77 2.41
CA ALA A 117 -19.43 -43.97 3.71
C ALA A 117 -20.28 -45.26 3.74
N LEU A 118 -20.35 -45.93 4.90
CA LEU A 118 -21.17 -47.15 5.06
C LEU A 118 -22.64 -46.80 5.30
N GLU A 119 -23.31 -46.25 4.28
CA GLU A 119 -24.72 -45.84 4.31
C GLU A 119 -25.57 -46.74 3.41
N SER A 120 -26.87 -46.86 3.71
CA SER A 120 -27.81 -47.71 2.95
C SER A 120 -27.83 -47.38 1.44
N ARG A 121 -27.80 -46.09 1.08
CA ARG A 121 -27.78 -45.61 -0.31
C ARG A 121 -26.55 -46.03 -1.11
N LYS A 122 -25.45 -46.36 -0.44
CA LYS A 122 -24.22 -46.83 -1.08
C LYS A 122 -24.29 -48.31 -1.47
N ASN A 123 -25.38 -49.00 -1.13
CA ASN A 123 -25.77 -50.29 -1.70
C ASN A 123 -24.76 -51.44 -1.51
N LEU A 124 -24.00 -51.39 -0.41
CA LEU A 124 -22.93 -52.35 -0.12
C LEU A 124 -23.42 -53.77 0.12
N GLU A 125 -24.66 -53.94 0.58
CA GLU A 125 -25.28 -55.27 0.73
C GLU A 125 -25.39 -55.99 -0.61
N ARG A 126 -25.85 -55.31 -1.67
CA ARG A 126 -25.96 -55.91 -3.01
C ARG A 126 -24.59 -56.13 -3.64
N LEU A 127 -23.60 -55.28 -3.35
CA LEU A 127 -22.23 -55.51 -3.80
C LEU A 127 -21.61 -56.78 -3.17
N ILE A 128 -21.83 -57.01 -1.86
CA ILE A 128 -21.40 -58.26 -1.20
C ILE A 128 -22.11 -59.47 -1.82
N GLN A 129 -23.43 -59.36 -2.07
CA GLN A 129 -24.20 -60.41 -2.72
C GLN A 129 -23.68 -60.69 -4.13
N ALA A 130 -23.43 -59.65 -4.94
CA ALA A 130 -22.88 -59.76 -6.29
C ALA A 130 -21.51 -60.46 -6.29
N PHE A 131 -20.63 -60.07 -5.37
CA PHE A 131 -19.32 -60.73 -5.24
C PHE A 131 -19.46 -62.22 -4.91
N SER A 132 -20.49 -62.63 -4.17
CA SER A 132 -20.77 -64.05 -3.88
C SER A 132 -21.26 -64.87 -5.09
N LEU A 133 -21.82 -64.20 -6.11
CA LEU A 133 -22.29 -64.81 -7.35
C LEU A 133 -21.17 -65.06 -8.37
N LEU A 134 -19.98 -64.49 -8.14
CA LEU A 134 -18.82 -64.74 -9.00
C LEU A 134 -18.44 -66.24 -9.01
N PRO A 135 -17.93 -66.76 -10.15
CA PRO A 135 -17.35 -68.10 -10.23
C PRO A 135 -16.36 -68.37 -9.09
N LEU A 136 -16.38 -69.58 -8.53
CA LEU A 136 -15.55 -69.94 -7.37
C LEU A 136 -14.05 -69.66 -7.61
N GLU A 137 -13.57 -69.88 -8.85
CA GLU A 137 -12.19 -69.58 -9.23
C GLU A 137 -11.84 -68.08 -9.12
N LEU A 138 -12.78 -67.20 -9.49
CA LEU A 138 -12.56 -65.75 -9.37
C LEU A 138 -12.63 -65.30 -7.92
N ARG A 139 -13.59 -65.83 -7.13
CA ARG A 139 -13.71 -65.52 -5.70
C ARG A 139 -12.50 -65.96 -4.89
N ASN A 140 -11.89 -67.09 -5.23
CA ASN A 140 -10.70 -67.60 -4.56
C ASN A 140 -9.41 -66.84 -4.95
N LYS A 141 -9.44 -66.08 -6.05
CA LYS A 141 -8.28 -65.31 -6.56
C LYS A 141 -8.36 -63.82 -6.24
N HIS A 142 -9.48 -63.32 -5.70
CA HIS A 142 -9.69 -61.90 -5.49
C HIS A 142 -10.30 -61.58 -4.12
N GLN A 143 -9.99 -60.39 -3.60
CA GLN A 143 -10.63 -59.81 -2.42
C GLN A 143 -11.59 -58.67 -2.80
N LEU A 144 -12.60 -58.46 -1.96
CA LEU A 144 -13.47 -57.28 -2.00
C LEU A 144 -13.04 -56.33 -0.89
N VAL A 145 -12.56 -55.16 -1.25
CA VAL A 145 -11.98 -54.17 -0.32
C VAL A 145 -12.91 -52.97 -0.22
N PHE A 146 -13.40 -52.68 0.99
CA PHE A 146 -14.13 -51.46 1.30
C PHE A 146 -13.20 -50.49 2.02
N ALA A 147 -12.84 -49.43 1.30
CA ALA A 147 -12.06 -48.30 1.77
C ALA A 147 -12.95 -47.28 2.47
N GLY A 148 -12.68 -47.02 3.75
CA GLY A 148 -13.37 -45.99 4.52
C GLY A 148 -13.79 -46.42 5.93
N LYS A 149 -14.02 -45.42 6.78
CA LYS A 149 -14.47 -45.60 8.17
C LYS A 149 -16.00 -45.54 8.22
N GLY A 150 -16.64 -46.59 8.74
CA GLY A 150 -18.05 -46.57 9.13
C GLY A 150 -18.25 -46.80 10.62
N ALA A 151 -19.46 -46.56 11.13
CA ALA A 151 -19.82 -46.86 12.51
C ALA A 151 -19.73 -48.37 12.77
N ASP A 152 -19.35 -48.77 13.99
CA ASP A 152 -19.15 -50.18 14.36
C ASP A 152 -20.38 -51.04 14.04
N VAL A 153 -21.59 -50.50 14.22
CA VAL A 153 -22.85 -51.18 13.95
C VAL A 153 -23.00 -51.57 12.47
N GLU A 154 -22.65 -50.66 11.55
CA GLU A 154 -22.74 -50.90 10.10
C GLU A 154 -21.64 -51.87 9.65
N GLN A 155 -20.44 -51.77 10.20
CA GLN A 155 -19.37 -52.74 9.92
C GLN A 155 -19.78 -54.17 10.33
N GLN A 156 -20.37 -54.33 11.52
CA GLN A 156 -20.87 -55.61 11.99
C GLN A 156 -22.00 -56.16 11.10
N LYS A 157 -22.85 -55.28 10.56
CA LYS A 157 -23.90 -55.65 9.60
C LYS A 157 -23.30 -56.20 8.30
N LEU A 158 -22.30 -55.53 7.73
CA LEU A 158 -21.62 -55.99 6.50
C LEU A 158 -20.90 -57.32 6.72
N LEU A 159 -20.21 -57.50 7.85
CA LEU A 159 -19.56 -58.77 8.19
C LEU A 159 -20.57 -59.92 8.35
N LYS A 160 -21.75 -59.66 8.95
CA LYS A 160 -22.84 -60.66 9.02
C LYS A 160 -23.36 -61.03 7.63
N LEU A 161 -23.53 -60.04 6.75
CA LEU A 161 -23.93 -60.29 5.35
C LEU A 161 -22.88 -61.10 4.60
N ALA A 162 -21.60 -60.77 4.77
CA ALA A 162 -20.51 -61.54 4.17
C ALA A 162 -20.46 -63.00 4.66
N ARG A 163 -20.83 -63.27 5.92
CA ARG A 163 -20.96 -64.64 6.45
C ARG A 163 -22.14 -65.37 5.82
N LYS A 164 -23.28 -64.68 5.73
CA LYS A 164 -24.50 -65.21 5.10
C LYS A 164 -24.26 -65.63 3.64
N TYR A 165 -23.49 -64.84 2.89
CA TYR A 165 -23.20 -65.10 1.47
C TYR A 165 -21.89 -65.88 1.25
N GLY A 166 -21.20 -66.33 2.30
CA GLY A 166 -20.00 -67.17 2.18
C GLY A 166 -18.78 -66.47 1.56
N VAL A 167 -18.62 -65.17 1.78
CA VAL A 167 -17.50 -64.34 1.26
C VAL A 167 -16.74 -63.61 2.37
N SER A 168 -16.87 -64.07 3.62
CA SER A 168 -16.24 -63.42 4.78
C SER A 168 -14.72 -63.36 4.70
N ASP A 169 -14.09 -64.43 4.20
CA ASP A 169 -12.63 -64.52 4.11
C ASP A 169 -12.06 -63.64 2.99
N SER A 170 -12.90 -63.19 2.06
CA SER A 170 -12.54 -62.32 0.94
C SER A 170 -12.90 -60.85 1.16
N LEU A 171 -13.68 -60.49 2.19
CA LEU A 171 -14.10 -59.11 2.47
C LEU A 171 -13.12 -58.42 3.43
N ILE A 172 -12.54 -57.30 2.99
CA ILE A 172 -11.63 -56.46 3.76
C ILE A 172 -12.29 -55.11 4.04
N LEU A 173 -12.33 -54.72 5.31
CA LEU A 173 -12.72 -53.37 5.75
C LEU A 173 -11.45 -52.66 6.22
N THR A 174 -10.98 -51.63 5.51
CA THR A 174 -9.68 -51.00 5.80
C THR A 174 -9.71 -50.06 7.00
N GLY A 175 -10.89 -49.51 7.33
CA GLY A 175 -11.04 -48.47 8.34
C GLY A 175 -10.61 -47.10 7.81
N TYR A 176 -10.01 -46.28 8.68
CA TYR A 176 -9.49 -44.97 8.26
C TYR A 176 -8.27 -45.15 7.35
N ILE A 177 -8.24 -44.38 6.26
CA ILE A 177 -7.14 -44.34 5.28
C ILE A 177 -6.78 -42.87 5.03
N SER A 178 -5.50 -42.58 4.81
CA SER A 178 -5.06 -41.26 4.36
C SER A 178 -5.24 -41.09 2.85
N ASP A 179 -5.22 -39.85 2.35
CA ASP A 179 -5.37 -39.57 0.92
C ASP A 179 -4.30 -40.29 0.07
N ALA A 180 -3.05 -40.30 0.52
CA ALA A 180 -1.95 -41.00 -0.16
C ALA A 180 -2.21 -42.52 -0.25
N GLU A 181 -2.79 -43.11 0.80
CA GLU A 181 -3.12 -44.53 0.84
C GLU A 181 -4.33 -44.84 -0.05
N LEU A 182 -5.32 -43.95 -0.08
CA LEU A 182 -6.47 -44.07 -0.97
C LEU A 182 -6.06 -44.01 -2.44
N ILE A 183 -5.19 -43.06 -2.81
CA ILE A 183 -4.62 -42.93 -4.17
C ILE A 183 -3.92 -44.23 -4.58
N ALA A 184 -3.08 -44.78 -3.70
CA ALA A 184 -2.42 -46.06 -3.97
C ALA A 184 -3.43 -47.21 -4.12
N LEU A 185 -4.45 -47.29 -3.26
CA LEU A 185 -5.48 -48.31 -3.36
C LEU A 185 -6.27 -48.21 -4.68
N PHE A 186 -6.59 -47.01 -5.15
CA PHE A 186 -7.21 -46.79 -6.46
C PHE A 186 -6.31 -47.27 -7.59
N SER A 187 -5.05 -46.85 -7.63
CA SER A 187 -4.14 -47.16 -8.74
C SER A 187 -3.88 -48.66 -8.91
N TYR A 188 -3.82 -49.41 -7.81
CA TYR A 188 -3.50 -50.84 -7.82
C TYR A 188 -4.70 -51.79 -7.75
N CYS A 189 -5.94 -51.28 -7.72
CA CYS A 189 -7.10 -52.16 -7.78
C CYS A 189 -7.28 -52.78 -9.18
N GLU A 190 -7.92 -53.94 -9.25
CA GLU A 190 -8.28 -54.58 -10.52
C GLU A 190 -9.58 -54.04 -11.11
N VAL A 191 -10.45 -53.54 -10.24
CA VAL A 191 -11.68 -52.84 -10.60
C VAL A 191 -12.14 -51.99 -9.43
N PHE A 192 -12.51 -50.74 -9.69
CA PHE A 192 -13.27 -49.90 -8.78
C PHE A 192 -14.76 -50.05 -9.10
N VAL A 193 -15.56 -50.35 -8.07
CA VAL A 193 -17.00 -50.59 -8.19
C VAL A 193 -17.76 -49.54 -7.40
N PHE A 194 -18.62 -48.77 -8.06
CA PHE A 194 -19.41 -47.72 -7.44
C PHE A 194 -20.92 -48.02 -7.53
N PRO A 195 -21.47 -48.82 -6.60
CA PRO A 195 -22.81 -49.42 -6.73
C PRO A 195 -23.95 -48.56 -6.16
N SER A 196 -23.68 -47.29 -5.84
CA SER A 196 -24.64 -46.41 -5.18
C SER A 196 -25.97 -46.33 -5.92
N VAL A 197 -27.07 -46.41 -5.19
CA VAL A 197 -28.43 -46.26 -5.78
C VAL A 197 -28.82 -44.79 -5.96
N HIS A 198 -28.16 -43.86 -5.27
CA HIS A 198 -28.40 -42.43 -5.42
C HIS A 198 -27.17 -41.59 -5.03
N GLU A 199 -26.74 -40.70 -5.94
CA GLU A 199 -25.68 -39.72 -5.75
C GLU A 199 -26.04 -38.37 -6.41
N GLY A 200 -25.54 -37.28 -5.81
CA GLY A 200 -25.57 -35.97 -6.43
C GLY A 200 -24.55 -35.80 -7.56
N PHE A 201 -23.36 -36.41 -7.47
CA PHE A 201 -22.34 -36.40 -8.54
C PHE A 201 -21.60 -37.74 -8.66
N GLY A 202 -20.90 -38.17 -7.60
CA GLY A 202 -20.11 -39.41 -7.62
C GLY A 202 -18.60 -39.20 -7.66
N LEU A 203 -18.09 -38.24 -6.86
CA LEU A 203 -16.66 -37.92 -6.75
C LEU A 203 -15.75 -39.16 -6.57
N PRO A 204 -16.07 -40.18 -5.74
CA PRO A 204 -15.20 -41.34 -5.60
C PRO A 204 -14.93 -42.11 -6.90
N ALA A 205 -15.90 -42.14 -7.83
CA ALA A 205 -15.71 -42.75 -9.14
C ALA A 205 -14.76 -41.91 -10.01
N LEU A 206 -14.93 -40.58 -9.99
CA LEU A 206 -14.04 -39.68 -10.71
C LEU A 206 -12.59 -39.72 -10.16
N GLU A 207 -12.44 -39.74 -8.84
CA GLU A 207 -11.15 -39.87 -8.15
C GLU A 207 -10.45 -41.19 -8.49
N ALA A 208 -11.18 -42.31 -8.48
CA ALA A 208 -10.67 -43.61 -8.90
C ALA A 208 -10.20 -43.58 -10.36
N MET A 209 -10.99 -42.97 -11.24
CA MET A 209 -10.67 -42.84 -12.67
C MET A 209 -9.41 -42.00 -12.89
N ALA A 210 -9.26 -40.89 -12.16
CA ALA A 210 -8.06 -40.04 -12.21
C ALA A 210 -6.79 -40.77 -11.74
N CYS A 211 -6.93 -41.69 -10.79
CA CYS A 211 -5.85 -42.58 -10.36
C CYS A 211 -5.58 -43.77 -11.30
N GLY A 212 -6.30 -43.86 -12.43
CA GLY A 212 -6.15 -44.90 -13.45
C GLY A 212 -6.84 -46.22 -13.13
N ALA A 213 -7.81 -46.24 -12.22
CA ALA A 213 -8.56 -47.44 -11.86
C ALA A 213 -9.58 -47.84 -12.97
N PRO A 214 -9.65 -49.12 -13.37
CA PRO A 214 -10.75 -49.63 -14.19
C PRO A 214 -12.05 -49.44 -13.40
N THR A 215 -12.94 -48.57 -13.87
CA THR A 215 -14.10 -48.13 -13.07
C THR A 215 -15.41 -48.61 -13.69
N ILE A 216 -16.26 -49.23 -12.88
CA ILE A 216 -17.64 -49.61 -13.21
C ILE A 216 -18.59 -49.07 -12.13
N GLY A 217 -19.83 -48.77 -12.50
CA GLY A 217 -20.79 -48.18 -11.57
C GLY A 217 -22.24 -48.30 -12.00
N SER A 218 -23.13 -47.77 -11.17
CA SER A 218 -24.57 -47.83 -11.39
C SER A 218 -25.03 -47.08 -12.65
N CYS A 219 -26.06 -47.57 -13.33
CA CYS A 219 -26.69 -46.91 -14.48
C CYS A 219 -27.69 -45.79 -14.11
N VAL A 220 -27.79 -45.43 -12.83
CA VAL A 220 -28.75 -44.46 -12.30
C VAL A 220 -28.07 -43.21 -11.75
N THR A 221 -28.84 -42.14 -11.62
CA THR A 221 -28.40 -40.83 -11.09
C THR A 221 -27.28 -40.17 -11.92
N SER A 222 -26.31 -39.52 -11.29
CA SER A 222 -25.17 -38.85 -11.96
C SER A 222 -24.03 -39.81 -12.31
N ILE A 223 -24.08 -41.07 -11.90
CA ILE A 223 -22.98 -42.02 -12.15
C ILE A 223 -22.71 -42.26 -13.65
N PRO A 224 -23.73 -42.35 -14.53
CA PRO A 224 -23.52 -42.47 -15.97
C PRO A 224 -22.74 -41.31 -16.60
N GLU A 225 -22.95 -40.07 -16.16
CA GLU A 225 -22.22 -38.91 -16.68
C GLU A 225 -20.75 -38.88 -16.19
N VAL A 226 -20.49 -39.34 -14.96
CA VAL A 226 -19.13 -39.43 -14.41
C VAL A 226 -18.32 -40.52 -15.08
N ILE A 227 -18.90 -41.71 -15.29
CA ILE A 227 -18.20 -42.83 -15.95
C ILE A 227 -18.09 -42.61 -17.46
N GLY A 228 -19.10 -42.01 -18.09
CA GLY A 228 -19.06 -41.65 -19.52
C GLY A 228 -18.97 -42.84 -20.48
N ARG A 229 -19.35 -44.04 -20.04
CA ARG A 229 -19.22 -45.28 -20.82
C ARG A 229 -20.28 -46.31 -20.46
N GLU A 230 -21.19 -46.59 -21.39
CA GLU A 230 -22.40 -47.39 -21.15
C GLU A 230 -22.13 -48.85 -20.81
N ASP A 231 -21.16 -49.50 -21.46
CA ASP A 231 -20.85 -50.91 -21.22
C ASP A 231 -20.20 -51.16 -19.84
N ALA A 232 -19.73 -50.11 -19.17
CA ALA A 232 -19.19 -50.10 -17.81
C ALA A 232 -20.27 -49.86 -16.71
N LEU A 233 -21.54 -49.71 -17.10
CA LEU A 233 -22.65 -49.48 -16.17
C LEU A 233 -23.44 -50.76 -15.88
N PHE A 234 -24.02 -50.86 -14.69
CA PHE A 234 -24.92 -51.95 -14.24
C PHE A 234 -26.17 -51.44 -13.50
N ASP A 235 -27.23 -52.23 -13.44
CA ASP A 235 -28.37 -51.98 -12.55
C ASP A 235 -27.96 -52.21 -11.09
N PRO A 236 -27.96 -51.17 -10.23
CA PRO A 236 -27.56 -51.33 -8.83
C PRO A 236 -28.53 -52.21 -8.03
N LEU A 237 -29.76 -52.45 -8.50
CA LEU A 237 -30.74 -53.28 -7.81
C LEU A 237 -30.63 -54.77 -8.16
N ASP A 238 -29.86 -55.12 -9.20
CA ASP A 238 -29.63 -56.50 -9.65
C ASP A 238 -28.21 -56.98 -9.32
N PRO A 239 -28.02 -57.78 -8.25
CA PRO A 239 -26.71 -58.35 -7.91
C PRO A 239 -26.08 -59.21 -9.01
N ALA A 240 -26.87 -59.80 -9.92
CA ALA A 240 -26.34 -60.62 -11.00
C ALA A 240 -25.64 -59.76 -12.07
N ASP A 241 -26.22 -58.61 -12.43
CA ASP A 241 -25.62 -57.66 -13.38
C ASP A 241 -24.31 -57.05 -12.80
N ILE A 242 -24.32 -56.67 -11.52
CA ILE A 242 -23.10 -56.23 -10.82
C ILE A 242 -22.01 -57.32 -10.90
N ALA A 243 -22.37 -58.58 -10.65
CA ALA A 243 -21.45 -59.71 -10.70
C ALA A 243 -20.91 -59.96 -12.12
N GLU A 244 -21.75 -59.84 -13.14
CA GLU A 244 -21.36 -59.98 -14.55
C GLU A 244 -20.33 -58.92 -14.95
N LYS A 245 -20.54 -57.65 -14.58
CA LYS A 245 -19.57 -56.58 -14.86
C LYS A 245 -18.26 -56.79 -14.13
N ILE A 246 -18.29 -57.16 -12.84
CA ILE A 246 -17.07 -57.48 -12.09
C ILE A 246 -16.34 -58.64 -12.76
N ALA A 247 -17.04 -59.74 -13.09
CA ALA A 247 -16.44 -60.90 -13.75
C ALA A 247 -15.79 -60.51 -15.08
N LYS A 248 -16.48 -59.74 -15.92
CA LYS A 248 -15.96 -59.27 -17.20
C LYS A 248 -14.65 -58.50 -17.04
N VAL A 249 -14.58 -57.54 -16.11
CA VAL A 249 -13.34 -56.79 -15.84
C VAL A 249 -12.22 -57.71 -15.32
N LEU A 250 -12.54 -58.66 -14.45
CA LEU A 250 -11.56 -59.58 -13.86
C LEU A 250 -11.06 -60.67 -14.83
N THR A 251 -11.82 -61.02 -15.87
CA THR A 251 -11.43 -62.07 -16.85
C THR A 251 -10.93 -61.54 -18.18
N ASP A 252 -11.36 -60.34 -18.60
CA ASP A 252 -10.98 -59.74 -19.88
C ASP A 252 -9.96 -58.60 -19.65
N SER A 253 -8.68 -58.92 -19.84
CA SER A 253 -7.59 -57.95 -19.68
C SER A 253 -7.64 -56.81 -20.71
N ALA A 254 -8.14 -57.07 -21.93
CA ALA A 254 -8.26 -56.04 -22.96
C ALA A 254 -9.37 -55.05 -22.61
N TYR A 255 -10.49 -55.55 -22.09
CA TYR A 255 -11.57 -54.70 -21.58
C TYR A 255 -11.13 -53.88 -20.36
N ARG A 256 -10.42 -54.50 -19.41
CA ARG A 256 -9.86 -53.79 -18.24
C ARG A 256 -8.91 -52.67 -18.64
N GLU A 257 -7.99 -52.93 -19.55
CA GLU A 257 -7.05 -51.91 -20.03
C GLU A 257 -7.77 -50.78 -20.78
N SER A 258 -8.78 -51.12 -21.61
CA SER A 258 -9.65 -50.13 -22.24
C SER A 258 -10.38 -49.25 -21.22
N LEU A 259 -10.81 -49.80 -20.08
CA LEU A 259 -11.40 -49.01 -18.99
C LEU A 259 -10.40 -48.08 -18.33
N ARG A 260 -9.14 -48.49 -18.13
CA ARG A 260 -8.09 -47.62 -17.57
C ARG A 260 -7.79 -46.43 -18.48
N GLN A 261 -7.66 -46.69 -19.78
CA GLN A 261 -7.41 -45.65 -20.78
C GLN A 261 -8.57 -44.66 -20.86
N HIS A 262 -9.80 -45.17 -20.88
CA HIS A 262 -11.01 -44.34 -20.82
C HIS A 262 -11.08 -43.52 -19.53
N ALA A 263 -10.78 -44.15 -18.39
CA ALA A 263 -10.81 -43.50 -17.08
C ALA A 263 -9.91 -42.26 -17.03
N LEU A 264 -8.64 -42.40 -17.44
CA LEU A 264 -7.69 -41.29 -17.46
C LEU A 264 -8.08 -40.19 -18.46
N ALA A 265 -8.54 -40.57 -19.65
CA ALA A 265 -8.93 -39.61 -20.67
C ALA A 265 -10.20 -38.83 -20.29
N HIS A 266 -11.20 -39.51 -19.74
CA HIS A 266 -12.48 -38.93 -19.37
C HIS A 266 -12.37 -38.11 -18.08
N SER A 267 -11.64 -38.59 -17.06
CA SER A 267 -11.46 -37.83 -15.81
C SER A 267 -10.78 -36.48 -16.05
N ALA A 268 -9.84 -36.41 -17.00
CA ALA A 268 -9.17 -35.17 -17.38
C ALA A 268 -10.11 -34.10 -18.00
N THR A 269 -11.31 -34.48 -18.42
CA THR A 269 -12.33 -33.52 -18.89
C THR A 269 -13.03 -32.78 -17.76
N PHE A 270 -12.94 -33.29 -16.52
CA PHE A 270 -13.48 -32.66 -15.32
C PHE A 270 -12.42 -31.78 -14.67
N SER A 271 -12.63 -30.47 -14.68
CA SER A 271 -11.71 -29.52 -14.05
C SER A 271 -12.46 -28.41 -13.33
N TRP A 272 -11.85 -27.87 -12.27
CA TRP A 272 -12.38 -26.70 -11.58
C TRP A 272 -12.49 -25.48 -12.50
N ASP A 273 -11.61 -25.37 -13.49
CA ASP A 273 -11.67 -24.35 -14.56
C ASP A 273 -12.95 -24.47 -15.40
N ALA A 274 -13.30 -25.68 -15.84
CA ALA A 274 -14.54 -25.89 -16.61
C ALA A 274 -15.78 -25.59 -15.75
N CYS A 275 -15.76 -26.01 -14.48
CA CYS A 275 -16.81 -25.72 -13.51
C CYS A 275 -16.98 -24.20 -13.30
N ALA A 276 -15.89 -23.47 -13.10
CA ALA A 276 -15.89 -22.03 -12.93
C ALA A 276 -16.40 -21.29 -14.18
N LYS A 277 -16.00 -21.72 -15.38
CA LYS A 277 -16.50 -21.17 -16.65
C LYS A 277 -18.01 -21.37 -16.81
N ALA A 278 -18.52 -22.56 -16.48
CA ALA A 278 -19.96 -22.84 -16.51
C ALA A 278 -20.74 -21.98 -15.50
N ALA A 279 -20.21 -21.83 -14.28
CA ALA A 279 -20.80 -20.96 -13.26
C ALA A 279 -20.82 -19.49 -13.69
N LEU A 280 -19.70 -18.99 -14.26
CA LEU A 280 -19.60 -17.64 -14.81
C LEU A 280 -20.61 -17.40 -15.93
N ALA A 281 -20.75 -18.33 -16.87
CA ALA A 281 -21.75 -18.25 -17.93
C ALA A 281 -23.18 -18.18 -17.36
N GLY A 282 -23.46 -18.92 -16.28
CA GLY A 282 -24.73 -18.82 -15.55
C GLY A 282 -24.94 -17.45 -14.90
N PHE A 283 -23.89 -16.86 -14.31
CA PHE A 283 -23.95 -15.51 -13.74
C PHE A 283 -24.18 -14.44 -14.82
N GLU A 284 -23.47 -14.53 -15.95
CA GLU A 284 -23.58 -13.61 -17.08
C GLU A 284 -24.99 -13.62 -17.69
N ALA A 285 -25.59 -14.81 -17.86
CA ALA A 285 -26.94 -14.96 -18.38
C ALA A 285 -27.98 -14.18 -17.54
N ILE A 286 -27.86 -14.20 -16.21
CA ILE A 286 -28.78 -13.49 -15.31
C ILE A 286 -28.43 -12.00 -15.19
N ALA A 287 -27.14 -11.64 -15.28
CA ALA A 287 -26.70 -10.26 -15.26
C ALA A 287 -27.24 -9.46 -16.46
N VAL A 288 -27.26 -10.05 -17.66
CA VAL A 288 -27.82 -9.42 -18.87
C VAL A 288 -29.30 -9.08 -18.68
N ASP A 289 -30.09 -10.01 -18.14
CA ASP A 289 -31.52 -9.79 -17.86
C ASP A 289 -31.75 -8.68 -16.82
N CYS A 290 -30.87 -8.55 -15.82
CA CYS A 290 -30.97 -7.52 -14.79
C CYS A 290 -30.48 -6.14 -15.25
N SER A 291 -29.49 -6.07 -16.14
CA SER A 291 -28.93 -4.81 -16.67
C SER A 291 -29.98 -3.94 -17.38
N SER A 292 -30.97 -4.57 -18.02
CA SER A 292 -32.10 -3.89 -18.68
C SER A 292 -33.03 -3.16 -17.71
N LYS A 293 -33.05 -3.55 -16.43
CA LYS A 293 -33.93 -3.00 -15.38
C LYS A 293 -33.29 -1.89 -14.55
N ILE A 294 -31.98 -1.69 -14.64
CA ILE A 294 -31.25 -0.71 -13.83
C ILE A 294 -30.79 0.46 -14.73
N LYS A 295 -31.71 1.36 -15.08
CA LYS A 295 -31.31 2.71 -15.54
C LYS A 295 -30.78 3.48 -14.32
N GLN A 296 -29.49 3.37 -14.02
CA GLN A 296 -28.89 4.09 -12.90
C GLN A 296 -28.79 5.58 -13.23
N ASN A 297 -29.64 6.39 -12.60
CA ASN A 297 -29.45 7.83 -12.54
C ASN A 297 -28.53 8.15 -11.34
N TRP A 298 -27.27 8.48 -11.60
CA TRP A 298 -26.28 8.79 -10.55
C TRP A 298 -26.77 9.89 -9.61
N LYS A 299 -27.47 10.90 -10.16
CA LYS A 299 -28.02 12.03 -9.40
C LYS A 299 -29.03 11.54 -8.36
N GLU A 300 -29.93 10.66 -8.76
CA GLU A 300 -30.93 10.07 -7.86
C GLU A 300 -30.28 9.19 -6.77
N GLN A 301 -29.22 8.46 -7.11
CA GLN A 301 -28.48 7.64 -6.14
C GLN A 301 -27.74 8.49 -5.11
N VAL A 302 -27.06 9.55 -5.54
CA VAL A 302 -26.36 10.47 -4.63
C VAL A 302 -27.36 11.22 -3.73
N LEU A 303 -28.47 11.71 -4.28
CA LEU A 303 -29.52 12.40 -3.49
C LEU A 303 -30.15 11.49 -2.43
N ASN A 304 -30.30 10.18 -2.71
CA ASN A 304 -30.84 9.22 -1.75
C ASN A 304 -29.80 8.66 -0.76
N ARG A 305 -28.50 8.92 -0.97
CA ARG A 305 -27.40 8.35 -0.17
C ARG A 305 -27.53 8.70 1.31
N GLU A 306 -27.66 9.99 1.62
CA GLU A 306 -27.71 10.48 3.00
C GLU A 306 -28.90 9.87 3.76
N LYS A 307 -30.06 9.84 3.10
CA LYS A 307 -31.26 9.20 3.65
C LYS A 307 -31.04 7.71 3.92
N ASN A 308 -30.42 6.99 2.99
CA ASN A 308 -30.12 5.56 3.17
C ASN A 308 -29.10 5.31 4.29
N TYR A 309 -28.08 6.16 4.38
CA TYR A 309 -27.08 6.12 5.44
C TYR A 309 -27.74 6.33 6.82
N GLN A 310 -28.56 7.37 6.97
CA GLN A 310 -29.30 7.63 8.21
C GLN A 310 -30.24 6.48 8.59
N ASN A 311 -30.93 5.90 7.62
CA ASN A 311 -31.78 4.72 7.84
C ASN A 311 -30.96 3.51 8.31
N LEU A 312 -29.77 3.29 7.73
CA LEU A 312 -28.87 2.20 8.11
C LEU A 312 -28.36 2.39 9.55
N ILE A 313 -27.88 3.58 9.88
CA ILE A 313 -27.41 3.91 11.24
C ILE A 313 -28.54 3.72 12.25
N SER A 314 -29.74 4.22 11.94
CA SER A 314 -30.92 4.05 12.81
C SER A 314 -31.31 2.57 12.99
N SER A 315 -31.20 1.77 11.94
CA SER A 315 -31.50 0.33 11.99
C SER A 315 -30.48 -0.44 12.82
N ILE A 316 -29.18 -0.12 12.69
CA ILE A 316 -28.11 -0.71 13.51
C ILE A 316 -28.32 -0.35 14.98
N ALA A 317 -28.63 0.91 15.27
CA ALA A 317 -28.88 1.39 16.64
C ALA A 317 -30.10 0.72 17.29
N ALA A 318 -31.07 0.24 16.51
CA ALA A 318 -32.26 -0.44 17.00
C ALA A 318 -32.08 -1.94 17.29
N ILE A 319 -30.93 -2.54 16.95
CA ILE A 319 -30.66 -3.97 17.19
C ILE A 319 -30.54 -4.21 18.69
N THR A 320 -31.50 -4.96 19.25
CA THR A 320 -31.48 -5.38 20.66
C THR A 320 -31.40 -6.90 20.73
N VAL A 321 -30.25 -7.42 21.17
CA VAL A 321 -30.04 -8.86 21.39
C VAL A 321 -29.79 -9.06 22.89
N PRO A 322 -30.65 -9.81 23.61
CA PRO A 322 -30.46 -10.06 25.03
C PRO A 322 -29.09 -10.69 25.32
N GLY A 323 -28.30 -10.06 26.18
CA GLY A 323 -26.96 -10.54 26.57
C GLY A 323 -25.81 -10.13 25.64
N PHE A 324 -26.05 -9.27 24.63
CA PHE A 324 -25.03 -8.77 23.71
C PHE A 324 -24.98 -7.23 23.74
N THR A 325 -23.79 -6.64 23.80
CA THR A 325 -23.58 -5.18 23.79
C THR A 325 -22.46 -4.88 22.80
N LEU A 326 -22.67 -3.90 21.91
CA LEU A 326 -21.65 -3.49 20.94
C LEU A 326 -20.46 -2.86 21.68
N THR A 327 -19.27 -3.39 21.44
CA THR A 327 -18.02 -2.82 21.91
C THR A 327 -17.56 -1.69 20.98
N GLU A 328 -16.59 -0.88 21.42
CA GLU A 328 -15.96 0.14 20.56
C GLU A 328 -15.32 -0.50 19.32
N THR A 329 -14.73 -1.69 19.47
CA THR A 329 -14.18 -2.46 18.35
C THR A 329 -15.27 -2.82 17.33
N ASP A 330 -16.44 -3.26 17.79
CA ASP A 330 -17.57 -3.56 16.90
C ASP A 330 -18.03 -2.32 16.14
N LEU A 331 -18.08 -1.17 16.81
CA LEU A 331 -18.46 0.11 16.19
C LEU A 331 -17.46 0.54 15.11
N ILE A 332 -16.15 0.40 15.37
CA ILE A 332 -15.10 0.70 14.38
C ILE A 332 -15.23 -0.23 13.17
N VAL A 333 -15.41 -1.53 13.39
CA VAL A 333 -15.60 -2.51 12.31
C VAL A 333 -16.84 -2.17 11.48
N LEU A 334 -17.96 -1.86 12.13
CA LEU A 334 -19.19 -1.44 11.47
C LEU A 334 -18.98 -0.16 10.64
N ALA A 335 -18.35 0.87 11.21
CA ALA A 335 -18.05 2.12 10.53
C ALA A 335 -17.21 1.87 9.27
N ASN A 336 -16.17 1.04 9.37
CA ASN A 336 -15.33 0.64 8.24
C ASN A 336 -16.12 -0.12 7.16
N CYS A 337 -16.99 -1.05 7.54
CA CYS A 337 -17.86 -1.77 6.61
C CYS A 337 -18.81 -0.82 5.88
N ILE A 338 -19.43 0.12 6.60
CA ILE A 338 -20.35 1.10 6.00
C ILE A 338 -19.59 2.01 5.03
N ALA A 339 -18.44 2.55 5.45
CA ALA A 339 -17.61 3.39 4.60
C ALA A 339 -17.19 2.67 3.31
N ARG A 340 -16.72 1.42 3.42
CA ARG A 340 -16.34 0.60 2.26
C ARG A 340 -17.52 0.34 1.32
N ASN A 341 -18.71 0.06 1.87
CA ASN A 341 -19.92 -0.17 1.08
C ASN A 341 -20.38 1.09 0.36
N ILE A 342 -20.34 2.25 1.02
CA ILE A 342 -20.67 3.55 0.39
C ILE A 342 -19.70 3.83 -0.75
N GLN A 343 -18.39 3.71 -0.51
CA GLN A 343 -17.37 3.95 -1.53
C GLN A 343 -17.52 3.00 -2.73
N THR A 344 -17.81 1.72 -2.47
CA THR A 344 -18.04 0.71 -3.51
C THR A 344 -19.30 1.03 -4.32
N ALA A 345 -20.40 1.38 -3.64
CA ALA A 345 -21.65 1.76 -4.30
C ALA A 345 -21.48 3.01 -5.16
N GLU A 346 -20.75 4.01 -4.69
CA GLU A 346 -20.43 5.22 -5.46
C GLU A 346 -19.58 4.94 -6.69
N LYS A 347 -18.57 4.07 -6.57
CA LYS A 347 -17.73 3.66 -7.70
C LYS A 347 -18.60 3.02 -8.80
N VAL A 348 -19.54 2.17 -8.43
CA VAL A 348 -20.49 1.54 -9.37
C VAL A 348 -21.45 2.59 -9.96
N ALA A 349 -22.03 3.46 -9.13
CA ALA A 349 -22.94 4.52 -9.55
C ALA A 349 -22.33 5.49 -10.58
N ARG A 350 -21.03 5.75 -10.46
CA ARG A 350 -20.28 6.63 -11.37
C ARG A 350 -19.85 5.91 -12.66
N GLY A 351 -19.69 4.58 -12.64
CA GLY A 351 -19.06 3.75 -13.66
C GLY A 351 -19.85 3.47 -14.95
N SER A 352 -20.34 4.51 -15.64
CA SER A 352 -20.88 4.39 -17.00
C SER A 352 -20.15 5.31 -17.98
N THR A 353 -20.24 5.03 -19.28
CA THR A 353 -19.58 5.82 -20.33
C THR A 353 -20.01 7.29 -20.25
N LEU A 354 -19.04 8.21 -20.30
CA LEU A 354 -19.31 9.64 -20.37
C LEU A 354 -19.84 10.03 -21.77
N PRO A 355 -20.74 11.02 -21.85
CA PRO A 355 -21.21 11.52 -23.13
C PRO A 355 -20.08 12.22 -23.90
N ALA A 356 -20.22 12.25 -25.23
CA ALA A 356 -19.41 13.07 -26.11
C ALA A 356 -20.36 14.02 -26.88
N PRO A 357 -20.28 15.35 -26.67
CA PRO A 357 -19.33 16.08 -25.83
C PRO A 357 -19.62 15.97 -24.32
N ILE A 358 -18.56 16.03 -23.51
CA ILE A 358 -18.62 16.11 -22.03
C ILE A 358 -19.10 17.51 -21.59
N THR A 359 -19.98 17.55 -20.58
CA THR A 359 -20.31 18.77 -19.82
C THR A 359 -19.31 18.97 -18.68
N TRP A 360 -18.42 19.94 -18.83
CA TRP A 360 -17.26 20.16 -17.98
C TRP A 360 -17.39 21.46 -17.18
N ARG A 361 -17.24 21.36 -15.86
CA ARG A 361 -17.21 22.50 -14.95
C ARG A 361 -15.78 22.72 -14.45
N VAL A 362 -15.21 23.89 -14.78
CA VAL A 362 -13.88 24.30 -14.33
C VAL A 362 -14.04 25.25 -13.15
N GLU A 363 -13.44 24.90 -12.01
CA GLU A 363 -13.61 25.63 -10.75
C GLU A 363 -12.28 26.17 -10.22
N GLY A 364 -12.26 27.46 -9.88
CA GLY A 364 -11.11 28.14 -9.30
C GLY A 364 -11.12 29.64 -9.62
N PRO A 365 -10.12 30.41 -9.16
CA PRO A 365 -9.95 31.78 -9.62
C PRO A 365 -9.67 31.77 -11.13
N PHE A 366 -10.10 32.78 -11.89
CA PHE A 366 -9.85 32.86 -13.35
C PHE A 366 -9.66 34.29 -13.88
N ASP A 367 -9.90 35.29 -13.05
CA ASP A 367 -10.14 36.69 -13.38
C ASP A 367 -9.02 37.65 -12.92
N SER A 368 -7.84 37.11 -12.59
CA SER A 368 -6.68 37.87 -12.11
C SER A 368 -5.37 37.46 -12.77
N THR A 369 -4.30 38.18 -12.44
CA THR A 369 -2.90 37.88 -12.85
C THR A 369 -2.28 36.71 -12.08
N TYR A 370 -3.01 36.14 -11.12
CA TYR A 370 -2.57 34.97 -10.37
C TYR A 370 -2.37 33.76 -11.30
N SER A 371 -1.33 32.96 -11.08
CA SER A 371 -1.01 31.81 -11.94
C SER A 371 -2.13 30.77 -11.98
N LEU A 372 -2.83 30.49 -10.87
CA LEU A 372 -3.98 29.59 -10.90
C LEU A 372 -5.12 30.15 -11.75
N ALA A 373 -5.30 31.48 -11.75
CA ALA A 373 -6.28 32.14 -12.60
C ALA A 373 -5.97 31.97 -14.10
N LEU A 374 -4.69 32.05 -14.47
CA LEU A 374 -4.22 31.73 -15.82
C LEU A 374 -4.50 30.28 -16.19
N LEU A 375 -4.17 29.34 -15.30
CA LEU A 375 -4.37 27.91 -15.55
C LEU A 375 -5.85 27.58 -15.78
N ASN A 376 -6.74 28.07 -14.91
CA ASN A 376 -8.18 27.81 -15.02
C ASN A 376 -8.79 28.36 -16.32
N ARG A 377 -8.51 29.64 -16.65
CA ARG A 377 -9.11 30.26 -17.85
C ARG A 377 -8.62 29.65 -19.16
N GLU A 378 -7.33 29.30 -19.23
CA GLU A 378 -6.77 28.71 -20.44
C GLU A 378 -7.16 27.23 -20.60
N THR A 379 -7.32 26.51 -19.49
CA THR A 379 -7.93 25.17 -19.49
C THR A 379 -9.35 25.22 -20.04
N ALA A 380 -10.16 26.18 -19.58
CA ALA A 380 -11.53 26.37 -20.07
C ALA A 380 -11.56 26.69 -21.58
N ARG A 381 -10.69 27.58 -22.05
CA ARG A 381 -10.56 27.91 -23.49
C ARG A 381 -10.20 26.67 -24.31
N ALA A 382 -9.21 25.89 -23.88
CA ALA A 382 -8.78 24.69 -24.61
C ALA A 382 -9.84 23.57 -24.59
N LEU A 383 -10.59 23.40 -23.50
CA LEU A 383 -11.74 22.48 -23.45
C LEU A 383 -12.83 22.87 -24.47
N VAL A 384 -13.12 24.16 -24.61
CA VAL A 384 -14.05 24.67 -25.65
C VAL A 384 -13.50 24.38 -27.05
N THR A 385 -12.21 24.59 -27.28
CA THR A 385 -11.57 24.28 -28.57
C THR A 385 -11.65 22.79 -28.93
N LEU A 386 -11.60 21.89 -27.95
CA LEU A 386 -11.78 20.44 -28.14
C LEU A 386 -13.26 20.02 -28.32
N GLY A 387 -14.21 20.97 -28.28
CA GLY A 387 -15.63 20.72 -28.55
C GLY A 387 -16.46 20.33 -27.32
N HIS A 388 -15.96 20.54 -26.10
CA HIS A 388 -16.70 20.27 -24.86
C HIS A 388 -17.65 21.42 -24.48
N GLN A 389 -18.70 21.11 -23.71
CA GLN A 389 -19.54 22.13 -23.09
C GLN A 389 -18.89 22.57 -21.78
N VAL A 390 -18.51 23.84 -21.65
CA VAL A 390 -17.75 24.32 -20.49
C VAL A 390 -18.53 25.33 -19.67
N VAL A 391 -18.41 25.20 -18.35
CA VAL A 391 -18.87 26.16 -17.33
C VAL A 391 -17.67 26.61 -16.51
N LEU A 392 -17.56 27.90 -16.24
CA LEU A 392 -16.59 28.46 -15.29
C LEU A 392 -17.28 28.81 -13.98
N HIS A 393 -16.63 28.50 -12.86
CA HIS A 393 -17.10 28.87 -11.53
C HIS A 393 -15.98 29.49 -10.70
N SER A 394 -16.27 30.65 -10.11
CA SER A 394 -15.32 31.45 -9.34
C SER A 394 -15.36 31.04 -7.87
N THR A 395 -14.28 30.40 -7.42
CA THR A 395 -14.13 29.90 -6.06
C THR A 395 -12.65 29.78 -5.71
N ASP A 396 -12.29 29.92 -4.44
CA ASP A 396 -10.92 29.70 -3.95
C ASP A 396 -10.94 28.90 -2.64
N GLY A 397 -9.78 28.70 -2.00
CA GLY A 397 -9.68 27.95 -0.75
C GLY A 397 -10.71 28.38 0.32
N PRO A 398 -10.84 29.68 0.64
CA PRO A 398 -11.83 30.17 1.61
C PRO A 398 -13.30 30.04 1.20
N GLY A 399 -13.60 29.85 -0.10
CA GLY A 399 -14.98 29.74 -0.61
C GLY A 399 -15.22 30.49 -1.92
N ASP A 400 -16.49 30.58 -2.29
CA ASP A 400 -16.95 31.21 -3.52
C ASP A 400 -16.85 32.74 -3.44
N PHE A 401 -16.54 33.37 -4.57
CA PHE A 401 -16.46 34.83 -4.67
C PHE A 401 -16.99 35.33 -6.02
N ALA A 402 -17.31 36.62 -6.10
CA ALA A 402 -17.74 37.24 -7.34
C ALA A 402 -16.50 37.59 -8.20
N PRO A 403 -16.43 37.17 -9.48
CA PRO A 403 -15.33 37.56 -10.35
C PRO A 403 -15.32 39.06 -10.63
N ASN A 404 -14.15 39.60 -10.96
CA ASN A 404 -13.93 40.99 -11.28
C ASN A 404 -14.76 41.40 -12.52
N ALA A 405 -15.65 42.37 -12.33
CA ALA A 405 -16.56 42.84 -13.38
C ALA A 405 -15.82 43.41 -14.60
N HIS A 406 -14.74 44.16 -14.38
CA HIS A 406 -13.94 44.74 -15.47
C HIS A 406 -13.21 43.66 -16.28
N PHE A 407 -12.71 42.61 -15.61
CA PHE A 407 -12.12 41.46 -16.30
C PHE A 407 -13.14 40.76 -17.20
N LEU A 408 -14.37 40.55 -16.72
CA LEU A 408 -15.45 39.95 -17.52
C LEU A 408 -15.84 40.80 -18.73
N GLU A 409 -15.88 42.13 -18.59
CA GLU A 409 -16.13 43.05 -19.71
C GLU A 409 -15.06 42.94 -20.80
N GLN A 410 -13.79 42.79 -20.41
CA GLN A 410 -12.66 42.64 -21.32
C GLN A 410 -12.56 41.24 -21.96
N ASN A 411 -13.14 40.21 -21.32
CA ASN A 411 -13.05 38.81 -21.74
C ASN A 411 -14.45 38.21 -21.93
N SER A 412 -15.20 38.75 -22.91
CA SER A 412 -16.60 38.41 -23.16
C SER A 412 -16.86 36.91 -23.35
N GLU A 413 -15.90 36.17 -23.90
CA GLU A 413 -15.95 34.73 -24.09
C GLU A 413 -15.89 33.97 -22.76
N LEU A 414 -15.06 34.40 -21.81
CA LEU A 414 -15.01 33.80 -20.47
C LEU A 414 -16.25 34.17 -19.65
N ALA A 415 -16.77 35.39 -19.82
CA ALA A 415 -18.02 35.82 -19.19
C ALA A 415 -19.21 34.94 -19.61
N GLN A 416 -19.28 34.54 -20.88
CA GLN A 416 -20.30 33.59 -21.35
C GLN A 416 -20.19 32.22 -20.66
N LEU A 417 -18.96 31.70 -20.45
CA LEU A 417 -18.77 30.43 -19.74
C LEU A 417 -19.15 30.52 -18.26
N TYR A 418 -18.90 31.67 -17.62
CA TYR A 418 -19.30 31.93 -16.25
C TYR A 418 -20.82 32.02 -16.10
N TYR A 419 -21.52 32.75 -16.97
CA TYR A 419 -22.98 32.90 -16.87
C TYR A 419 -23.76 31.60 -17.08
N LYS A 420 -23.18 30.61 -17.78
CA LYS A 420 -23.77 29.26 -17.94
C LYS A 420 -23.93 28.50 -16.63
N GLU A 421 -23.23 28.89 -15.57
CA GLU A 421 -23.42 28.30 -14.24
C GLU A 421 -24.88 28.39 -13.75
N ARG A 422 -25.63 29.42 -14.20
CA ARG A 422 -27.06 29.57 -13.85
C ARG A 422 -27.95 28.49 -14.46
N GLU A 423 -27.46 27.79 -15.48
CA GLU A 423 -28.19 26.77 -16.23
C GLU A 423 -27.72 25.35 -15.86
N ILE A 424 -26.44 25.20 -15.48
CA ILE A 424 -25.80 23.91 -15.20
C ILE A 424 -25.32 23.91 -13.75
N ALA A 425 -26.09 23.27 -12.88
CA ALA A 425 -25.70 23.06 -11.49
C ALA A 425 -24.58 22.00 -11.38
N PRO A 426 -23.83 21.94 -10.26
CA PRO A 426 -22.77 20.95 -10.06
C PRO A 426 -23.20 19.49 -10.31
N PHE A 427 -24.43 19.14 -9.90
CA PHE A 427 -25.02 17.80 -10.12
C PHE A 427 -25.46 17.51 -11.56
N ASP A 428 -25.42 18.50 -12.44
CA ASP A 428 -25.77 18.33 -13.86
C ASP A 428 -24.52 18.30 -14.75
N ALA A 429 -23.34 18.60 -14.20
CA ALA A 429 -22.05 18.44 -14.88
C ALA A 429 -21.55 16.98 -14.84
N ASP A 430 -21.01 16.52 -15.96
CA ASP A 430 -20.37 15.20 -16.07
C ASP A 430 -19.03 15.18 -15.32
N VAL A 431 -18.28 16.27 -15.41
CA VAL A 431 -16.95 16.40 -14.80
C VAL A 431 -16.85 17.77 -14.12
N SER A 432 -16.40 17.80 -12.88
CA SER A 432 -15.84 19.00 -12.25
C SER A 432 -14.35 18.84 -12.09
N SER A 433 -13.58 19.80 -12.59
CA SER A 433 -12.14 19.89 -12.36
C SER A 433 -11.79 21.18 -11.63
N ARG A 434 -11.08 21.07 -10.52
CA ARG A 434 -10.79 22.21 -9.63
C ARG A 434 -9.29 22.48 -9.53
N ASN A 435 -8.90 23.75 -9.49
CA ASN A 435 -7.52 24.18 -9.26
C ASN A 435 -7.50 25.50 -8.46
N LEU A 436 -7.24 25.40 -7.16
CA LEU A 436 -7.30 26.49 -6.19
C LEU A 436 -6.41 26.19 -4.97
N TYR A 437 -6.20 27.17 -4.08
CA TYR A 437 -5.37 26.99 -2.88
C TYR A 437 -5.91 27.74 -1.65
N PRO A 438 -5.93 27.15 -0.44
CA PRO A 438 -5.70 25.72 -0.15
C PRO A 438 -6.72 24.80 -0.85
N PRO A 439 -6.37 23.54 -1.18
CA PRO A 439 -7.27 22.63 -1.87
C PRO A 439 -8.51 22.34 -1.04
N ARG A 440 -9.67 22.26 -1.72
CA ARG A 440 -10.95 21.86 -1.15
C ARG A 440 -11.61 20.89 -2.12
N VAL A 441 -11.97 19.70 -1.66
CA VAL A 441 -12.52 18.63 -2.52
C VAL A 441 -13.80 17.99 -1.97
N ALA A 442 -14.05 18.11 -0.67
CA ALA A 442 -15.16 17.46 0.02
C ALA A 442 -16.56 17.94 -0.44
N ASP A 443 -16.65 19.14 -0.99
CA ASP A 443 -17.89 19.76 -1.46
C ASP A 443 -18.03 19.77 -2.99
N MET A 444 -17.24 18.94 -3.68
CA MET A 444 -17.42 18.71 -5.11
C MET A 444 -18.57 17.73 -5.34
N HIS A 445 -19.56 18.14 -6.13
CA HIS A 445 -20.84 17.42 -6.27
C HIS A 445 -21.10 16.83 -7.67
N SER A 446 -20.14 16.89 -8.58
CA SER A 446 -20.32 16.37 -9.94
C SER A 446 -20.14 14.86 -10.01
N ARG A 447 -20.52 14.30 -11.16
CA ARG A 447 -20.42 12.87 -11.40
C ARG A 447 -18.98 12.37 -11.36
N TRP A 448 -18.02 13.16 -11.81
CA TRP A 448 -16.59 12.90 -11.62
C TRP A 448 -15.91 14.15 -11.10
N ASN A 449 -15.19 14.01 -9.99
CA ASN A 449 -14.49 15.10 -9.33
C ASN A 449 -12.98 14.92 -9.50
N PHE A 450 -12.33 15.93 -10.07
CA PHE A 450 -10.89 15.94 -10.30
C PHE A 450 -10.23 17.21 -9.77
N LEU A 451 -8.97 17.09 -9.37
CA LEU A 451 -8.06 18.23 -9.37
C LEU A 451 -7.32 18.24 -10.71
N HIS A 452 -7.20 19.42 -11.33
CA HIS A 452 -6.48 19.56 -12.59
C HIS A 452 -5.24 20.42 -12.42
N HIS A 453 -4.16 20.04 -13.11
CA HIS A 453 -2.92 20.81 -13.15
C HIS A 453 -2.39 21.13 -11.75
N TYR A 454 -2.50 20.16 -10.84
CA TYR A 454 -2.14 20.36 -9.44
C TYR A 454 -0.64 20.61 -9.33
N ALA A 455 -0.30 21.66 -8.59
CA ALA A 455 1.06 22.13 -8.36
C ALA A 455 1.48 21.84 -6.92
N TRP A 456 2.74 21.48 -6.72
CA TRP A 456 3.33 21.33 -5.40
C TRP A 456 4.84 21.62 -5.44
N GLU A 457 5.40 22.14 -4.35
CA GLU A 457 6.70 22.83 -4.35
C GLU A 457 7.58 22.44 -3.15
N GLU A 458 7.39 21.22 -2.65
CA GLU A 458 8.10 20.63 -1.51
C GLU A 458 8.16 19.11 -1.67
N SER A 459 9.13 18.43 -1.06
CA SER A 459 9.15 16.96 -1.12
C SER A 459 8.11 16.30 -0.22
N GLY A 460 7.66 16.98 0.84
CA GLY A 460 6.63 16.51 1.77
C GLY A 460 5.23 17.00 1.38
N PHE A 461 4.17 16.25 1.71
CA PHE A 461 2.78 16.63 1.42
C PHE A 461 1.85 16.41 2.64
N PRO A 462 0.88 17.31 2.94
CA PRO A 462 0.01 17.17 4.12
C PRO A 462 -0.85 15.91 4.07
N LEU A 463 -0.75 15.04 5.08
CA LEU A 463 -1.47 13.76 5.10
C LEU A 463 -3.00 13.91 5.16
N HIS A 464 -3.50 14.96 5.81
CA HIS A 464 -4.95 15.21 5.85
C HIS A 464 -5.51 15.59 4.46
N TRP A 465 -4.72 16.25 3.60
CA TRP A 465 -5.12 16.45 2.20
C TRP A 465 -5.09 15.15 1.40
N VAL A 466 -4.17 14.23 1.70
CA VAL A 466 -4.17 12.88 1.10
C VAL A 466 -5.45 12.14 1.46
N ASP A 467 -5.90 12.22 2.71
CA ASP A 467 -7.16 11.64 3.17
C ASP A 467 -8.35 12.19 2.39
N ASP A 468 -8.45 13.51 2.26
CA ASP A 468 -9.49 14.17 1.48
C ASP A 468 -9.43 13.76 0.00
N PHE A 469 -8.25 13.75 -0.61
CA PHE A 469 -8.09 13.40 -2.03
C PHE A 469 -8.56 11.96 -2.29
N ASN A 470 -8.15 11.02 -1.45
CA ASN A 470 -8.52 9.62 -1.57
C ASN A 470 -10.00 9.36 -1.29
N SER A 471 -10.64 10.23 -0.52
CA SER A 471 -12.05 10.08 -0.13
C SER A 471 -13.02 10.69 -1.13
N TYR A 472 -12.66 11.83 -1.75
CA TYR A 472 -13.60 12.64 -2.52
C TYR A 472 -13.32 12.72 -4.03
N LEU A 473 -12.07 12.49 -4.45
CA LEU A 473 -11.69 12.57 -5.86
C LEU A 473 -11.82 11.22 -6.57
N GLN A 474 -12.03 11.28 -7.88
CA GLN A 474 -11.93 10.10 -8.75
C GLN A 474 -10.63 10.08 -9.57
N GLY A 475 -9.83 11.14 -9.46
CA GLY A 475 -8.53 11.26 -10.09
C GLY A 475 -7.96 12.67 -9.94
N LEU A 476 -6.70 12.82 -10.28
CA LEU A 476 -6.00 14.10 -10.26
C LEU A 476 -5.02 14.16 -11.44
N THR A 477 -4.81 15.35 -11.99
CA THR A 477 -3.68 15.60 -12.89
C THR A 477 -2.66 16.54 -12.26
N CYS A 478 -1.38 16.21 -12.44
CA CYS A 478 -0.24 17.00 -11.97
C CYS A 478 0.35 17.87 -13.08
N LEU A 479 1.00 18.97 -12.68
CA LEU A 479 1.80 19.78 -13.60
C LEU A 479 3.07 19.09 -14.10
N SER A 480 3.65 18.17 -13.33
CA SER A 480 4.92 17.50 -13.68
C SER A 480 5.03 16.10 -13.09
N GLU A 481 5.97 15.31 -13.61
CA GLU A 481 6.33 14.01 -13.03
C GLU A 481 6.88 14.14 -11.61
N HIS A 482 7.53 15.26 -11.31
CA HIS A 482 8.00 15.55 -9.96
C HIS A 482 6.86 15.64 -8.95
N VAL A 483 5.80 16.42 -9.27
CA VAL A 483 4.62 16.54 -8.40
C VAL A 483 3.90 15.19 -8.30
N ARG A 484 3.75 14.45 -9.41
CA ARG A 484 3.16 13.10 -9.40
C ARG A 484 3.94 12.14 -8.50
N LYS A 485 5.27 12.15 -8.55
CA LYS A 485 6.12 11.36 -7.65
C LYS A 485 5.83 11.66 -6.18
N ILE A 486 5.72 12.95 -5.82
CA ILE A 486 5.45 13.37 -4.43
C ILE A 486 4.07 12.88 -3.97
N MET A 487 3.04 12.99 -4.82
CA MET A 487 1.69 12.51 -4.50
C MET A 487 1.66 11.00 -4.22
N LEU A 488 2.32 10.21 -5.07
CA LEU A 488 2.46 8.75 -4.88
C LEU A 488 3.20 8.43 -3.56
N GLU A 489 4.29 9.15 -3.27
CA GLU A 489 5.11 8.97 -2.06
C GLU A 489 4.41 9.34 -0.75
N HIS A 490 3.30 10.07 -0.82
CA HIS A 490 2.48 10.42 0.35
C HIS A 490 1.19 9.60 0.43
N GLY A 491 0.97 8.70 -0.52
CA GLY A 491 -0.15 7.78 -0.50
C GLY A 491 -1.43 8.34 -1.10
N VAL A 492 -1.34 9.22 -2.10
CA VAL A 492 -2.50 9.53 -2.94
C VAL A 492 -2.75 8.34 -3.87
N THR A 493 -3.88 7.66 -3.70
CA THR A 493 -4.23 6.40 -4.35
C THR A 493 -5.26 6.53 -5.47
N VAL A 494 -5.88 7.72 -5.62
CA VAL A 494 -6.70 8.00 -6.81
C VAL A 494 -5.83 8.01 -8.06
N PRO A 495 -6.33 7.70 -9.26
CA PRO A 495 -5.54 7.76 -10.49
C PRO A 495 -4.89 9.14 -10.74
N LEU A 496 -3.58 9.17 -11.02
CA LEU A 496 -2.72 10.38 -11.14
C LEU A 496 -2.01 10.50 -12.50
N LEU A 497 -2.48 11.38 -13.39
CA LEU A 497 -1.79 11.61 -14.68
C LEU A 497 -0.96 12.90 -14.66
N VAL A 498 0.13 12.95 -15.42
CA VAL A 498 0.80 14.23 -15.70
C VAL A 498 0.15 14.87 -16.92
N SER A 499 -0.57 15.96 -16.69
CA SER A 499 -1.12 16.77 -17.78
C SER A 499 -0.10 17.76 -18.33
N GLY A 500 0.86 18.21 -17.52
CA GLY A 500 1.71 19.35 -17.86
C GLY A 500 1.06 20.69 -17.54
N CYS A 501 1.75 21.78 -17.85
CA CYS A 501 1.22 23.15 -17.91
C CYS A 501 1.15 23.60 -19.36
N GLY A 502 0.05 24.23 -19.79
CA GLY A 502 0.00 24.83 -21.12
C GLY A 502 0.76 26.16 -21.16
N VAL A 503 1.57 26.39 -22.20
CA VAL A 503 2.47 27.56 -22.28
C VAL A 503 2.33 28.39 -23.54
N ASP A 504 1.61 27.91 -24.55
CA ASP A 504 1.46 28.59 -25.86
C ASP A 504 0.56 29.84 -25.81
N HIS A 505 -0.04 30.15 -24.67
CA HIS A 505 -0.66 31.46 -24.45
C HIS A 505 0.34 32.62 -24.57
N TRP A 506 1.62 32.36 -24.23
CA TRP A 506 2.70 33.34 -24.31
C TRP A 506 2.99 33.82 -25.74
N GLU A 507 2.67 32.99 -26.74
CA GLU A 507 2.82 33.32 -28.16
C GLU A 507 1.85 34.41 -28.63
N ARG A 508 0.72 34.57 -27.92
CA ARG A 508 -0.30 35.58 -28.26
C ARG A 508 0.05 36.98 -27.74
N ILE A 509 0.98 37.06 -26.78
CA ILE A 509 1.44 38.32 -26.21
C ILE A 509 2.44 38.95 -27.16
N VAL A 510 2.25 40.23 -27.49
CA VAL A 510 3.20 41.03 -28.25
C VAL A 510 4.00 41.87 -27.25
N ALA A 511 5.33 41.82 -27.34
CA ALA A 511 6.20 42.62 -26.49
C ALA A 511 5.93 44.12 -26.67
N ASP A 512 5.86 44.85 -25.56
CA ASP A 512 5.78 46.31 -25.58
C ASP A 512 7.12 46.88 -26.06
N LYS A 513 7.09 47.60 -27.18
CA LYS A 513 8.29 48.20 -27.79
C LYS A 513 8.73 49.48 -27.08
N ASP A 514 7.84 50.10 -26.32
CA ASP A 514 8.09 51.35 -25.61
C ASP A 514 8.65 51.08 -24.19
N TYR A 515 8.50 49.85 -23.69
CA TYR A 515 9.09 49.42 -22.43
C TYR A 515 10.60 49.15 -22.59
N ILE A 516 11.45 49.99 -21.99
CA ILE A 516 12.91 49.88 -22.07
C ILE A 516 13.52 49.56 -20.70
N VAL A 517 14.37 48.54 -20.66
CA VAL A 517 15.03 48.09 -19.44
C VAL A 517 16.42 48.73 -19.33
N SER A 518 16.69 49.41 -18.22
CA SER A 518 18.01 49.95 -17.91
C SER A 518 18.95 48.85 -17.39
N GLY A 519 20.23 48.97 -17.73
CA GLY A 519 21.29 48.05 -17.31
C GLY A 519 22.46 48.04 -18.30
N LYS A 520 23.52 47.33 -17.93
CA LYS A 520 24.72 47.08 -18.72
C LYS A 520 24.44 46.22 -19.97
N SER A 521 25.46 45.99 -20.80
CA SER A 521 25.27 45.32 -22.09
C SER A 521 24.83 43.87 -21.92
N PHE A 522 25.35 43.16 -20.93
CA PHE A 522 24.89 41.81 -20.60
C PHE A 522 23.93 41.82 -19.42
N ARG A 523 22.85 41.04 -19.50
CA ARG A 523 21.74 41.08 -18.54
C ARG A 523 21.29 39.69 -18.14
N PHE A 524 21.47 39.37 -16.86
CA PHE A 524 20.81 38.24 -16.22
C PHE A 524 19.44 38.69 -15.73
N LEU A 525 18.44 37.82 -15.84
CA LEU A 525 17.08 38.07 -15.39
C LEU A 525 16.67 37.03 -14.34
N HIS A 526 16.00 37.48 -13.29
CA HIS A 526 15.27 36.63 -12.36
C HIS A 526 13.84 37.15 -12.23
N VAL A 527 12.85 36.26 -12.32
CA VAL A 527 11.43 36.60 -12.18
C VAL A 527 10.80 35.67 -11.16
N SER A 528 10.42 36.20 -9.98
CA SER A 528 9.70 35.42 -8.97
C SER A 528 9.06 36.29 -7.87
N SER A 529 8.33 35.65 -6.96
CA SER A 529 7.82 36.28 -5.73
C SER A 529 8.91 36.48 -4.65
N CYS A 530 10.14 36.03 -4.88
CA CYS A 530 11.25 36.04 -3.93
C CYS A 530 10.94 35.37 -2.57
N PHE A 531 10.02 34.39 -2.55
CA PHE A 531 9.86 33.51 -1.39
C PHE A 531 11.15 32.72 -1.12
N PRO A 532 11.41 32.25 0.12
CA PRO A 532 12.64 31.51 0.46
C PRO A 532 12.97 30.36 -0.50
N ARG A 533 11.95 29.64 -0.98
CA ARG A 533 12.10 28.55 -1.96
C ARG A 533 12.60 28.98 -3.35
N LYS A 534 12.55 30.27 -3.71
CA LYS A 534 12.99 30.77 -5.02
C LYS A 534 14.51 30.98 -5.11
N GLY A 535 15.23 30.81 -3.99
CA GLY A 535 16.70 30.79 -3.98
C GLY A 535 17.36 32.15 -4.27
N VAL A 536 16.67 33.26 -4.02
CA VAL A 536 17.16 34.60 -4.37
C VAL A 536 18.36 35.03 -3.53
N LYS A 537 18.41 34.59 -2.26
CA LYS A 537 19.59 34.83 -1.41
C LYS A 537 20.81 34.12 -1.99
N GLU A 538 20.68 32.84 -2.34
CA GLU A 538 21.74 32.07 -2.99
C GLU A 538 22.13 32.65 -4.37
N LEU A 539 21.18 33.21 -5.12
CA LEU A 539 21.43 33.91 -6.37
C LEU A 539 22.33 35.15 -6.17
N LEU A 540 22.00 36.00 -5.20
CA LEU A 540 22.79 37.19 -4.90
C LEU A 540 24.21 36.79 -4.48
N GLU A 541 24.34 35.85 -3.53
CA GLU A 541 25.66 35.36 -3.10
C GLU A 541 26.49 34.80 -4.27
N ALA A 542 25.88 34.01 -5.17
CA ALA A 542 26.56 33.47 -6.34
C ALA A 542 26.93 34.55 -7.36
N TYR A 543 26.06 35.53 -7.57
CA TYR A 543 26.30 36.65 -8.49
C TYR A 543 27.48 37.52 -8.01
N GLY A 544 27.55 37.81 -6.70
CA GLY A 544 28.67 38.51 -6.09
C GLY A 544 29.99 37.73 -6.07
N GLN A 545 29.95 36.40 -6.18
CA GLN A 545 31.14 35.56 -6.39
C GLN A 545 31.56 35.50 -7.86
N ALA A 546 30.61 35.60 -8.78
CA ALA A 546 30.84 35.45 -10.21
C ALA A 546 31.37 36.73 -10.88
N PHE A 547 30.97 37.91 -10.39
CA PHE A 547 31.23 39.19 -11.03
C PHE A 547 31.53 40.30 -10.03
N THR A 548 32.02 41.42 -10.55
CA THR A 548 32.37 42.64 -9.82
C THR A 548 31.73 43.87 -10.47
N SER A 549 31.80 45.03 -9.81
CA SER A 549 31.32 46.31 -10.35
C SER A 549 31.98 46.71 -11.69
N ALA A 550 33.17 46.17 -11.99
CA ALA A 550 33.91 46.41 -13.23
C ALA A 550 33.42 45.59 -14.43
N ASP A 551 32.72 44.48 -14.20
CA ASP A 551 32.25 43.61 -15.29
C ASP A 551 31.03 44.22 -16.02
N ASP A 552 30.91 43.99 -17.33
CA ASP A 552 29.82 44.54 -18.16
C ASP A 552 28.53 43.71 -18.05
N VAL A 553 27.98 43.62 -16.83
CA VAL A 553 26.87 42.74 -16.50
C VAL A 553 25.96 43.35 -15.43
N THR A 554 24.65 43.22 -15.63
CA THR A 554 23.59 43.58 -14.67
C THR A 554 22.73 42.34 -14.35
N LEU A 555 22.37 42.16 -13.07
CA LEU A 555 21.33 41.23 -12.64
C LEU A 555 20.04 42.01 -12.42
N ILE A 556 19.02 41.71 -13.21
CA ILE A 556 17.68 42.27 -13.08
C ILE A 556 16.80 41.29 -12.30
N ILE A 557 16.18 41.76 -11.23
CA ILE A 557 15.25 40.96 -10.41
C ILE A 557 13.87 41.62 -10.49
N LYS A 558 12.93 40.97 -11.20
CA LYS A 558 11.53 41.36 -11.22
C LYS A 558 10.78 40.64 -10.10
N THR A 559 10.17 41.42 -9.21
CA THR A 559 9.37 40.90 -8.11
C THR A 559 8.30 41.89 -7.64
N PHE A 560 7.62 41.58 -6.55
CA PHE A 560 6.60 42.42 -5.93
C PHE A 560 6.64 42.30 -4.40
N ALA A 561 6.08 43.28 -3.70
CA ALA A 561 6.07 43.30 -2.24
C ALA A 561 5.19 42.17 -1.66
N ASN A 562 5.74 41.41 -0.73
CA ASN A 562 5.01 40.40 0.05
C ASN A 562 5.73 40.12 1.39
N PRO A 563 5.08 39.50 2.39
CA PRO A 563 5.65 39.32 3.74
C PRO A 563 6.95 38.52 3.79
N HIS A 564 7.23 37.69 2.78
CA HIS A 564 8.39 36.82 2.74
C HIS A 564 9.52 37.35 1.85
N ASN A 565 9.26 38.38 1.03
CA ASN A 565 10.24 38.97 0.15
C ASN A 565 11.15 39.93 0.91
N LYS A 566 12.41 39.53 1.06
CA LYS A 566 13.46 40.28 1.75
C LYS A 566 14.62 40.67 0.82
N VAL A 567 14.36 40.72 -0.50
CA VAL A 567 15.41 40.92 -1.51
C VAL A 567 16.21 42.20 -1.31
N ASP A 568 15.58 43.31 -0.91
CA ASP A 568 16.26 44.58 -0.63
C ASP A 568 17.28 44.43 0.50
N SER A 569 16.90 43.73 1.58
CA SER A 569 17.78 43.49 2.72
C SER A 569 18.94 42.56 2.39
N TRP A 570 18.69 41.50 1.61
CA TRP A 570 19.73 40.57 1.17
C TRP A 570 20.72 41.24 0.21
N LEU A 571 20.25 42.12 -0.67
CA LEU A 571 21.11 42.89 -1.56
C LEU A 571 21.97 43.88 -0.78
N ALA A 572 21.39 44.60 0.18
CA ALA A 572 22.13 45.53 1.04
C ALA A 572 23.22 44.81 1.86
N GLU A 573 22.90 43.65 2.43
CA GLU A 573 23.86 42.79 3.13
C GLU A 573 25.02 42.37 2.20
N ALA A 574 24.70 41.91 0.99
CA ALA A 574 25.70 41.48 0.02
C ALA A 574 26.62 42.63 -0.43
N GLN A 575 26.07 43.83 -0.64
CA GLN A 575 26.83 45.04 -0.99
C GLN A 575 27.69 45.55 0.18
N GLN A 576 27.23 45.36 1.43
CA GLN A 576 28.02 45.70 2.61
C GLN A 576 29.21 44.75 2.80
N ILE A 577 29.02 43.46 2.51
CA ILE A 577 30.08 42.45 2.58
C ILE A 577 31.12 42.64 1.47
N ASN A 578 30.70 43.02 0.26
CA ASN A 578 31.58 43.22 -0.89
C ASN A 578 31.38 44.64 -1.49
N PRO A 579 32.26 45.62 -1.19
CA PRO A 579 32.18 46.97 -1.75
C PRO A 579 32.28 47.06 -3.28
N ASN A 580 32.83 46.04 -3.94
CA ASN A 580 32.95 45.95 -5.41
C ASN A 580 31.81 45.10 -6.01
N TYR A 581 30.64 45.07 -5.37
CA TYR A 581 29.52 44.24 -5.82
C TYR A 581 29.07 44.60 -7.25
N PRO A 582 28.76 43.60 -8.11
CA PRO A 582 28.27 43.83 -9.47
C PRO A 582 26.90 44.52 -9.51
N ASP A 583 26.55 45.09 -10.66
CA ASP A 583 25.33 45.89 -10.83
C ASP A 583 24.06 45.03 -10.68
N VAL A 584 23.09 45.49 -9.88
CA VAL A 584 21.80 44.83 -9.65
C VAL A 584 20.67 45.85 -9.79
N HIS A 585 19.65 45.51 -10.57
CA HIS A 585 18.47 46.33 -10.78
C HIS A 585 17.21 45.59 -10.28
N LEU A 586 16.56 46.14 -9.26
CA LEU A 586 15.32 45.62 -8.71
C LEU A 586 14.11 46.30 -9.37
N ILE A 587 13.22 45.51 -9.98
CA ILE A 587 11.93 45.97 -10.49
C ILE A 587 10.85 45.52 -9.51
N MET A 588 10.40 46.45 -8.66
CA MET A 588 9.37 46.23 -7.64
C MET A 588 8.01 46.71 -8.17
N GLY A 589 7.20 45.79 -8.68
CA GLY A 589 5.87 46.13 -9.19
C GLY A 589 5.30 45.11 -10.16
N ASP A 590 4.02 45.30 -10.49
CA ASP A 590 3.37 44.56 -11.55
C ASP A 590 3.76 45.14 -12.91
N LEU A 591 4.07 44.24 -13.84
CA LEU A 591 4.25 44.55 -15.25
C LEU A 591 3.05 43.96 -15.98
N THR A 592 2.57 44.64 -17.01
CA THR A 592 1.66 44.01 -17.96
C THR A 592 2.35 42.84 -18.66
N ASP A 593 1.57 41.91 -19.21
CA ASP A 593 2.09 40.78 -19.97
C ASP A 593 3.03 41.23 -21.13
N ALA A 594 2.70 42.34 -21.78
CA ALA A 594 3.49 42.92 -22.87
C ALA A 594 4.83 43.50 -22.40
N GLU A 595 4.85 44.24 -21.28
CA GLU A 595 6.07 44.76 -20.65
C GLU A 595 6.94 43.62 -20.11
N LEU A 596 6.33 42.61 -19.49
CA LEU A 596 7.04 41.42 -19.01
C LEU A 596 7.70 40.70 -20.18
N LYS A 597 6.98 40.47 -21.30
CA LYS A 597 7.58 39.86 -22.49
C LYS A 597 8.73 40.70 -23.06
N ALA A 598 8.58 42.04 -23.08
CA ALA A 598 9.65 42.93 -23.48
C ALA A 598 10.88 42.81 -22.56
N LEU A 599 10.69 42.63 -21.26
CA LEU A 599 11.78 42.37 -20.31
C LEU A 599 12.52 41.05 -20.63
N TYR A 600 11.79 39.96 -20.89
CA TYR A 600 12.40 38.69 -21.30
C TYR A 600 13.20 38.83 -22.61
N GLU A 601 12.66 39.51 -23.62
CA GLU A 601 13.31 39.71 -24.93
C GLU A 601 14.52 40.66 -24.88
N GLN A 602 14.62 41.53 -23.88
CA GLN A 602 15.74 42.46 -23.67
C GLN A 602 16.88 41.90 -22.79
N CYS A 603 16.70 40.72 -22.21
CA CYS A 603 17.69 40.05 -21.36
C CYS A 603 18.45 38.96 -22.13
N HIS A 604 19.54 38.45 -21.53
CA HIS A 604 20.42 37.47 -22.19
C HIS A 604 20.34 36.07 -21.59
N VAL A 605 19.99 35.96 -20.30
CA VAL A 605 19.83 34.68 -19.59
C VAL A 605 18.84 34.84 -18.45
N LEU A 606 17.90 33.90 -18.28
CA LEU A 606 17.12 33.75 -17.05
C LEU A 606 17.89 32.88 -16.05
N VAL A 607 18.00 33.32 -14.79
CA VAL A 607 18.56 32.55 -13.67
C VAL A 607 17.47 32.29 -12.65
N ALA A 608 17.05 31.04 -12.52
CA ALA A 608 16.03 30.61 -11.59
C ALA A 608 16.57 29.49 -10.69
N PRO A 609 17.37 29.81 -9.66
CA PRO A 609 17.97 28.85 -8.75
C PRO A 609 16.97 28.42 -7.67
N SER A 610 15.71 28.21 -8.08
CA SER A 610 14.64 27.79 -7.18
C SER A 610 14.99 26.46 -6.52
N LYS A 611 14.73 26.37 -5.22
CA LYS A 611 14.93 25.16 -4.42
C LYS A 611 13.85 24.10 -4.67
N ALA A 612 12.69 24.54 -5.18
CA ALA A 612 11.58 23.69 -5.58
C ALA A 612 10.63 24.41 -6.54
N GLU A 613 10.11 23.69 -7.53
CA GLU A 613 9.08 24.15 -8.47
C GLU A 613 8.13 23.02 -8.81
N GLY A 614 6.84 23.34 -8.98
CA GLY A 614 5.85 22.39 -9.52
C GLY A 614 5.93 22.24 -11.04
N PHE A 615 6.38 23.30 -11.74
CA PHE A 615 6.56 23.33 -13.20
C PHE A 615 7.64 24.33 -13.65
N GLY A 616 7.67 25.53 -13.09
CA GLY A 616 8.63 26.57 -13.49
C GLY A 616 8.17 27.43 -14.68
N LEU A 617 6.97 28.01 -14.61
CA LEU A 617 6.40 28.84 -15.69
C LEU A 617 7.34 29.97 -16.17
N PRO A 618 8.05 30.72 -15.30
CA PRO A 618 9.02 31.72 -15.77
C PRO A 618 10.14 31.17 -16.67
N MET A 619 10.55 29.92 -16.44
CA MET A 619 11.55 29.25 -17.28
C MET A 619 10.97 28.87 -18.64
N ALA A 620 9.70 28.48 -18.68
CA ALA A 620 9.01 28.21 -19.93
C ALA A 620 8.81 29.50 -20.76
N GLU A 621 8.37 30.59 -20.12
CA GLU A 621 8.26 31.92 -20.73
C GLU A 621 9.60 32.40 -21.29
N ALA A 622 10.69 32.24 -20.52
CA ALA A 622 12.04 32.54 -21.01
C ALA A 622 12.38 31.77 -22.28
N MET A 623 12.23 30.44 -22.27
CA MET A 623 12.53 29.63 -23.46
C MET A 623 11.66 30.02 -24.65
N LEU A 624 10.37 30.31 -24.44
CA LEU A 624 9.49 30.80 -25.50
C LEU A 624 9.96 32.17 -26.03
N SER A 625 10.50 33.05 -25.21
CA SER A 625 11.14 34.29 -25.64
C SER A 625 12.58 34.10 -26.19
N ASN A 626 13.01 32.87 -26.48
CA ASN A 626 14.39 32.51 -26.86
C ASN A 626 15.47 32.93 -25.84
N LEU A 627 15.09 33.12 -24.58
CA LEU A 627 15.98 33.43 -23.48
C LEU A 627 16.49 32.12 -22.84
N PRO A 628 17.80 31.85 -22.82
CA PRO A 628 18.36 30.66 -22.17
C PRO A 628 18.12 30.66 -20.65
N VAL A 629 18.07 29.47 -20.06
CA VAL A 629 17.77 29.27 -18.63
C VAL A 629 18.93 28.61 -17.88
N ILE A 630 19.27 29.16 -16.72
CA ILE A 630 20.04 28.52 -15.63
C ILE A 630 19.05 28.17 -14.52
N THR A 631 19.02 26.91 -14.07
CA THR A 631 18.12 26.49 -12.98
C THR A 631 18.68 25.32 -12.18
N THR A 632 18.19 25.12 -10.95
CA THR A 632 18.56 23.99 -10.09
C THR A 632 18.21 22.65 -10.74
N ALA A 633 19.08 21.66 -10.57
CA ALA A 633 18.93 20.30 -11.12
C ALA A 633 17.89 19.43 -10.37
N TRP A 634 16.78 20.02 -9.89
CA TRP A 634 15.73 19.32 -9.13
C TRP A 634 14.40 20.10 -9.16
N GLY A 635 13.29 19.38 -9.35
CA GLY A 635 11.93 19.93 -9.35
C GLY A 635 11.17 19.63 -10.65
N GLY A 636 9.94 20.15 -10.75
CA GLY A 636 9.04 19.93 -11.89
C GLY A 636 9.48 20.56 -13.20
N GLN A 637 10.36 21.57 -13.16
CA GLN A 637 10.94 22.19 -14.35
C GLN A 637 11.78 21.21 -15.17
N LEU A 638 12.27 20.12 -14.58
CA LEU A 638 13.11 19.15 -15.28
C LEU A 638 12.39 18.41 -16.42
N ASP A 639 11.05 18.50 -16.48
CA ASP A 639 10.25 17.98 -17.60
C ASP A 639 10.63 18.67 -18.93
N PHE A 640 11.14 19.91 -18.88
CA PHE A 640 11.63 20.64 -20.06
C PHE A 640 12.99 21.33 -19.88
N CYS A 641 13.48 21.53 -18.65
CA CYS A 641 14.84 22.01 -18.32
C CYS A 641 15.77 20.81 -18.08
N ASN A 642 16.51 20.39 -19.11
CA ASN A 642 17.51 19.34 -19.00
C ASN A 642 18.85 19.82 -19.59
N ALA A 643 19.90 18.98 -19.54
CA ALA A 643 21.23 19.35 -20.02
C ALA A 643 21.30 19.81 -21.49
N LYS A 644 20.26 19.52 -22.31
CA LYS A 644 20.17 19.97 -23.71
C LYS A 644 19.43 21.31 -23.89
N THR A 645 18.63 21.74 -22.91
CA THR A 645 17.73 22.90 -23.00
C THR A 645 18.01 23.99 -21.95
N ALA A 646 18.73 23.67 -20.88
CA ALA A 646 19.09 24.59 -19.81
C ALA A 646 20.52 24.31 -19.30
N TRP A 647 21.04 25.20 -18.45
CA TRP A 647 22.18 24.90 -17.57
C TRP A 647 21.65 24.51 -16.20
N LEU A 648 22.11 23.37 -15.71
CA LEU A 648 21.63 22.78 -14.46
C LEU A 648 22.65 23.02 -13.34
N VAL A 649 22.18 23.58 -12.23
CA VAL A 649 22.98 23.90 -11.04
C VAL A 649 22.90 22.74 -10.05
N ASP A 650 24.04 22.28 -9.56
CA ASP A 650 24.10 21.26 -8.51
C ASP A 650 23.53 21.79 -7.18
N TYR A 651 23.11 20.89 -6.30
CA TYR A 651 22.38 21.25 -5.07
C TYR A 651 22.68 20.30 -3.92
N ASP A 652 22.29 20.67 -2.71
CA ASP A 652 22.20 19.76 -1.56
C ASP A 652 20.77 19.81 -1.00
N PHE A 653 20.24 18.67 -0.58
CA PHE A 653 18.97 18.59 0.14
C PHE A 653 19.12 19.20 1.53
N GLU A 654 18.22 20.12 1.87
CA GLU A 654 18.04 20.68 3.21
C GLU A 654 16.58 20.56 3.63
N ARG A 655 16.29 20.61 4.94
CA ARG A 655 14.90 20.63 5.42
C ARG A 655 14.17 21.85 4.83
N ALA A 656 12.96 21.64 4.35
CA ALA A 656 12.12 22.74 3.87
C ALA A 656 11.70 23.62 5.04
N ASP A 657 11.77 24.94 4.85
CA ASP A 657 11.38 25.93 5.86
C ASP A 657 10.13 26.67 5.36
N THR A 658 8.96 26.10 5.66
CA THR A 658 7.67 26.55 5.13
C THR A 658 6.61 26.69 6.20
N HIS A 659 5.58 27.47 5.89
CA HIS A 659 4.43 27.68 6.76
C HIS A 659 3.55 26.43 6.91
N PHE A 660 3.80 25.37 6.14
CA PHE A 660 3.05 24.11 6.24
C PHE A 660 3.48 23.25 7.43
N ASN A 661 4.62 23.54 8.06
CA ASN A 661 5.16 22.79 9.21
C ASN A 661 5.32 21.29 8.96
N ILE A 662 5.56 20.87 7.71
CA ILE A 662 5.75 19.45 7.36
C ILE A 662 7.17 19.04 7.73
N PHE A 663 7.32 18.22 8.77
CA PHE A 663 8.64 17.91 9.32
C PHE A 663 9.48 16.99 8.41
N SER A 664 8.84 16.20 7.56
CA SER A 664 9.48 15.27 6.61
C SER A 664 9.54 15.83 5.19
N SER A 665 9.90 17.10 5.05
CA SER A 665 9.99 17.81 3.77
C SER A 665 11.39 18.38 3.54
N VAL A 666 11.86 18.33 2.30
CA VAL A 666 13.15 18.89 1.86
C VAL A 666 13.03 19.77 0.62
N TRP A 667 14.02 20.63 0.48
CA TRP A 667 14.29 21.49 -0.67
C TRP A 667 15.68 21.21 -1.24
N ALA A 668 15.85 21.43 -2.53
CA ALA A 668 17.12 21.33 -3.22
C ALA A 668 17.85 22.68 -3.19
N LYS A 669 18.61 22.96 -2.13
CA LYS A 669 19.37 24.20 -2.04
C LYS A 669 20.49 24.25 -3.09
N PRO A 670 20.47 25.22 -4.02
CA PRO A 670 21.50 25.32 -5.05
C PRO A 670 22.88 25.57 -4.42
N LYS A 671 23.91 24.90 -4.94
CA LYS A 671 25.29 25.14 -4.54
C LYS A 671 25.77 26.47 -5.11
N ILE A 672 26.02 27.42 -4.22
CA ILE A 672 26.40 28.80 -4.57
C ILE A 672 27.63 28.84 -5.49
N ALA A 673 28.67 28.07 -5.16
CA ALA A 673 29.88 28.01 -5.97
C ALA A 673 29.65 27.44 -7.39
N ASP A 674 28.75 26.46 -7.53
CA ASP A 674 28.41 25.88 -8.83
C ASP A 674 27.54 26.84 -9.65
N LEU A 675 26.58 27.51 -9.00
CA LEU A 675 25.77 28.57 -9.62
C LEU A 675 26.67 29.70 -10.16
N ALA A 676 27.61 30.19 -9.34
CA ALA A 676 28.55 31.24 -9.74
C ALA A 676 29.38 30.81 -10.95
N LYS A 677 29.96 29.60 -10.90
CA LYS A 677 30.72 29.00 -12.00
C LYS A 677 29.90 28.91 -13.29
N ILE A 678 28.64 28.46 -13.19
CA ILE A 678 27.74 28.36 -14.34
C ILE A 678 27.43 29.75 -14.89
N MET A 679 27.15 30.75 -14.04
CA MET A 679 26.90 32.12 -14.49
C MET A 679 28.09 32.70 -15.28
N CYS A 680 29.33 32.52 -14.79
CA CYS A 680 30.53 32.89 -15.54
C CYS A 680 30.64 32.16 -16.89
N ALA A 681 30.38 30.85 -16.89
CA ALA A 681 30.44 30.03 -18.10
C ALA A 681 29.40 30.46 -19.15
N VAL A 682 28.17 30.78 -18.72
CA VAL A 682 27.11 31.26 -19.61
C VAL A 682 27.42 32.66 -20.13
N TYR A 683 27.96 33.55 -19.30
CA TYR A 683 28.42 34.88 -19.72
C TYR A 683 29.46 34.78 -20.85
N ALA A 684 30.44 33.88 -20.71
CA ALA A 684 31.48 33.64 -21.71
C ALA A 684 31.02 32.83 -22.95
N THR A 685 29.84 32.20 -22.91
CA THR A 685 29.33 31.40 -24.03
C THR A 685 28.90 32.30 -25.20
N ALA A 686 29.21 31.91 -26.44
CA ALA A 686 28.81 32.69 -27.62
C ALA A 686 27.27 32.84 -27.71
N PRO A 687 26.73 34.01 -28.15
CA PRO A 687 25.30 34.25 -28.27
C PRO A 687 24.55 33.16 -29.04
N GLU A 688 25.14 32.64 -30.13
CA GLU A 688 24.53 31.63 -30.99
C GLU A 688 24.28 30.31 -30.24
N LEU A 689 25.23 29.91 -29.38
CA LEU A 689 25.10 28.69 -28.56
C LEU A 689 24.07 28.86 -27.44
N ARG A 690 23.97 30.07 -26.87
CA ARG A 690 22.94 30.44 -25.91
C ARG A 690 21.54 30.35 -26.53
N THR A 691 21.36 30.99 -27.67
CA THR A 691 20.10 30.97 -28.43
C THR A 691 19.77 29.54 -28.88
N GLN A 692 20.73 28.78 -29.40
CA GLN A 692 20.50 27.38 -29.81
C GLN A 692 19.94 26.54 -28.65
N ARG A 693 20.46 26.73 -27.43
CA ARG A 693 19.95 26.01 -26.26
C ARG A 693 18.52 26.45 -25.89
N ALA A 694 18.24 27.74 -25.91
CA ALA A 694 16.89 28.27 -25.68
C ALA A 694 15.88 27.77 -26.72
N THR A 695 16.24 27.78 -28.01
CA THR A 695 15.40 27.27 -29.10
C THR A 695 15.07 25.79 -28.92
N LYS A 696 16.02 24.95 -28.50
CA LYS A 696 15.73 23.54 -28.16
C LYS A 696 14.69 23.40 -27.05
N GLY A 697 14.75 24.29 -26.04
CA GLY A 697 13.75 24.36 -24.99
C GLY A 697 12.37 24.78 -25.51
N ARG A 698 12.33 25.83 -26.33
CA ARG A 698 11.13 26.31 -27.04
C ARG A 698 10.46 25.21 -27.86
N ASP A 699 11.22 24.50 -28.69
CA ASP A 699 10.71 23.42 -29.54
C ASP A 699 10.12 22.27 -28.71
N LEU A 700 10.78 21.93 -27.58
CA LEU A 700 10.27 20.93 -26.65
C LEU A 700 8.95 21.37 -25.99
N LEU A 701 8.86 22.63 -25.57
CA LEU A 701 7.64 23.20 -25.00
C LEU A 701 6.49 23.19 -26.00
N LEU A 702 6.70 23.70 -27.21
CA LEU A 702 5.65 23.80 -28.23
C LEU A 702 5.22 22.44 -28.80
N SER A 703 6.04 21.39 -28.65
CA SER A 703 5.69 20.03 -29.08
C SER A 703 4.94 19.20 -28.05
N LYS A 704 4.93 19.60 -26.77
CA LYS A 704 4.35 18.80 -25.68
C LYS A 704 3.44 19.55 -24.71
N PHE A 705 3.63 20.86 -24.58
CA PHE A 705 3.05 21.71 -23.54
C PHE A 705 2.17 22.81 -24.12
N ARG A 706 1.55 22.59 -25.29
CA ARG A 706 0.44 23.44 -25.72
C ARG A 706 -0.80 23.16 -24.87
N TRP A 707 -1.64 24.17 -24.64
CA TRP A 707 -2.89 24.00 -23.89
C TRP A 707 -3.77 22.88 -24.46
N GLU A 708 -3.80 22.74 -25.79
CA GLU A 708 -4.50 21.64 -26.47
C GLU A 708 -3.95 20.25 -26.06
N ASP A 709 -2.64 20.08 -25.99
CA ASP A 709 -2.00 18.81 -25.62
C ASP A 709 -2.20 18.47 -24.14
N VAL A 710 -2.10 19.50 -23.29
CA VAL A 710 -2.29 19.41 -21.84
C VAL A 710 -3.73 19.02 -21.52
N VAL A 711 -4.71 19.65 -22.17
CA VAL A 711 -6.13 19.34 -21.96
C VAL A 711 -6.51 18.00 -22.59
N LYS A 712 -5.92 17.58 -23.72
CA LYS A 712 -6.12 16.20 -24.24
C LYS A 712 -5.74 15.14 -23.20
N ARG A 713 -4.62 15.34 -22.48
CA ARG A 713 -4.22 14.45 -21.37
C ARG A 713 -5.18 14.53 -20.19
N LEU A 714 -5.70 15.72 -19.85
CA LEU A 714 -6.72 15.90 -18.81
C LEU A 714 -8.03 15.16 -19.16
N VAL A 715 -8.53 15.30 -20.40
CA VAL A 715 -9.78 14.67 -20.87
C VAL A 715 -9.64 13.14 -20.95
N ALA A 716 -8.44 12.63 -21.20
CA ALA A 716 -8.18 11.19 -21.23
C ALA A 716 -8.39 10.51 -19.85
N LEU A 717 -8.22 11.25 -18.74
CA LEU A 717 -8.40 10.72 -17.39
C LEU A 717 -9.81 10.14 -17.17
N PRO A 718 -10.91 10.90 -17.29
CA PRO A 718 -12.27 10.36 -17.13
C PRO A 718 -12.55 9.13 -18.00
N ALA A 719 -12.07 9.10 -19.25
CA ALA A 719 -12.25 7.96 -20.16
C ALA A 719 -11.48 6.71 -19.71
N SER A 720 -10.31 6.89 -19.06
CA SER A 720 -9.54 5.78 -18.48
C SER A 720 -10.27 5.14 -17.29
N LEU A 721 -10.96 5.94 -16.46
CA LEU A 721 -11.68 5.47 -15.27
C LEU A 721 -12.83 4.54 -15.60
N ALA A 722 -13.52 4.77 -16.72
CA ALA A 722 -14.59 3.88 -17.21
C ALA A 722 -14.08 2.47 -17.55
N LYS A 723 -12.76 2.28 -17.70
CA LYS A 723 -12.13 0.99 -17.99
C LYS A 723 -11.46 0.35 -16.77
N ILE A 724 -11.37 1.05 -15.63
CA ILE A 724 -10.67 0.54 -14.44
C ILE A 724 -11.47 -0.61 -13.84
N VAL A 725 -10.94 -1.81 -14.04
CA VAL A 725 -11.29 -3.03 -13.30
C VAL A 725 -10.80 -2.86 -11.86
N ASN A 726 -11.48 -3.44 -10.87
CA ASN A 726 -10.94 -3.51 -9.50
C ASN A 726 -9.55 -4.17 -9.55
N VAL A 727 -8.48 -3.38 -9.40
CA VAL A 727 -7.12 -3.91 -9.26
C VAL A 727 -7.05 -4.55 -7.87
N PRO A 728 -6.68 -5.84 -7.76
CA PRO A 728 -6.54 -6.48 -6.46
C PRO A 728 -5.47 -5.77 -5.62
N GLU A 729 -5.68 -5.72 -4.31
CA GLU A 729 -4.68 -5.20 -3.38
C GLU A 729 -3.41 -6.05 -3.47
N PRO A 730 -2.21 -5.44 -3.50
CA PRO A 730 -0.97 -6.18 -3.65
C PRO A 730 -0.66 -6.97 -2.38
N ARG A 731 -0.17 -8.20 -2.56
CA ARG A 731 0.35 -9.00 -1.46
C ARG A 731 1.78 -8.59 -1.13
N VAL A 732 2.05 -8.32 0.14
CA VAL A 732 3.33 -7.74 0.59
C VAL A 732 4.20 -8.78 1.28
N GLY A 733 5.45 -8.90 0.83
CA GLY A 733 6.49 -9.67 1.49
C GLY A 733 7.41 -8.76 2.29
N TRP A 734 7.42 -8.88 3.61
CA TRP A 734 8.22 -8.05 4.50
C TRP A 734 9.50 -8.78 4.90
N ILE A 735 10.65 -8.36 4.37
CA ILE A 735 11.96 -8.96 4.65
C ILE A 735 12.64 -8.16 5.76
N SER A 736 12.79 -8.77 6.94
CA SER A 736 13.38 -8.10 8.10
C SER A 736 13.95 -9.09 9.10
N THR A 737 14.82 -8.59 10.00
CA THR A 737 14.98 -9.26 11.28
C THR A 737 13.66 -9.18 12.03
N TRP A 738 13.12 -10.30 12.51
CA TRP A 738 11.78 -10.34 13.08
C TRP A 738 11.74 -11.06 14.42
N ASN A 739 11.00 -10.47 15.36
CA ASN A 739 10.77 -11.03 16.69
C ASN A 739 12.11 -11.34 17.42
N ALA A 740 13.10 -10.47 17.23
CA ALA A 740 14.43 -10.54 17.85
C ALA A 740 14.70 -9.25 18.63
N ARG A 741 15.67 -9.26 19.56
CA ARG A 741 16.12 -8.07 20.31
C ARG A 741 16.93 -7.10 19.43
N CYS A 742 16.30 -6.56 18.40
CA CYS A 742 16.91 -5.71 17.38
C CYS A 742 16.01 -4.50 17.10
N GLY A 743 16.58 -3.30 16.97
CA GLY A 743 15.83 -2.08 16.66
C GLY A 743 15.06 -2.14 15.33
N ILE A 744 15.63 -2.80 14.31
CA ILE A 744 14.96 -3.01 13.01
C ILE A 744 13.76 -3.96 13.15
N ALA A 745 13.86 -4.98 14.01
CA ALA A 745 12.75 -5.88 14.31
C ALA A 745 11.61 -5.15 15.04
N ALA A 746 11.92 -4.33 16.03
CA ALA A 746 10.93 -3.50 16.72
C ALA A 746 10.26 -2.50 15.77
N TYR A 747 11.06 -1.78 14.95
CA TYR A 747 10.55 -0.87 13.93
C TYR A 747 9.58 -1.56 12.96
N SER A 748 9.97 -2.73 12.46
CA SER A 748 9.13 -3.54 11.56
C SER A 748 7.84 -3.97 12.25
N GLY A 749 7.92 -4.45 13.49
CA GLY A 749 6.77 -4.89 14.27
C GLY A 749 5.76 -3.77 14.49
N HIS A 750 6.20 -2.57 14.86
CA HIS A 750 5.32 -1.42 15.04
C HIS A 750 4.64 -0.96 13.75
N LEU A 751 5.36 -0.96 12.61
CA LEU A 751 4.75 -0.63 11.32
C LEU A 751 3.72 -1.68 10.90
N VAL A 752 4.10 -2.96 10.91
CA VAL A 752 3.23 -4.08 10.51
C VAL A 752 1.96 -4.13 11.37
N LYS A 753 2.04 -3.80 12.66
CA LYS A 753 0.88 -3.72 13.56
C LYS A 753 -0.22 -2.77 13.07
N HIS A 754 0.15 -1.71 12.36
CA HIS A 754 -0.78 -0.70 11.84
C HIS A 754 -0.88 -0.73 10.31
N PHE A 755 -0.34 -1.77 9.67
CA PHE A 755 -0.29 -1.92 8.23
C PHE A 755 -1.58 -2.55 7.70
N SER A 756 -2.11 -2.02 6.59
CA SER A 756 -3.45 -2.40 6.13
C SER A 756 -3.48 -3.45 5.01
N LEU A 757 -2.33 -3.84 4.45
CA LEU A 757 -2.24 -4.77 3.31
C LEU A 757 -1.91 -6.20 3.78
N ASP A 758 -2.36 -7.21 3.04
CA ASP A 758 -2.01 -8.61 3.31
C ASP A 758 -0.48 -8.79 3.26
N THR A 759 0.10 -9.24 4.37
CA THR A 759 1.54 -9.22 4.61
C THR A 759 2.03 -10.57 5.10
N VAL A 760 3.04 -11.11 4.41
CA VAL A 760 3.82 -12.28 4.83
C VAL A 760 5.18 -11.80 5.32
N ILE A 761 5.60 -12.24 6.50
CA ILE A 761 6.90 -11.85 7.08
C ILE A 761 7.96 -12.87 6.69
N PHE A 762 8.98 -12.45 5.95
CA PHE A 762 10.17 -13.24 5.66
C PHE A 762 11.30 -12.90 6.62
N ALA A 763 11.39 -13.70 7.67
CA ALA A 763 12.27 -13.48 8.81
C ALA A 763 13.63 -14.19 8.66
N ASN A 764 14.66 -13.63 9.29
CA ASN A 764 15.93 -14.32 9.44
C ASN A 764 15.81 -15.49 10.45
N ARG A 765 16.65 -16.51 10.31
CA ARG A 765 16.81 -17.56 11.32
C ARG A 765 17.57 -17.00 12.53
N THR A 766 16.98 -17.14 13.72
CA THR A 766 17.60 -16.79 15.00
C THR A 766 17.00 -17.65 16.10
N THR A 767 17.75 -17.87 17.16
CA THR A 767 17.33 -18.61 18.37
C THR A 767 16.86 -17.69 19.50
N ASP A 768 17.18 -16.39 19.44
CA ASP A 768 16.83 -15.39 20.47
C ASP A 768 15.49 -14.69 20.12
N LEU A 769 14.39 -15.42 20.32
CA LEU A 769 13.03 -14.92 20.06
C LEU A 769 12.43 -14.25 21.29
N VAL A 770 11.77 -13.11 21.09
CA VAL A 770 11.06 -12.39 22.17
C VAL A 770 9.72 -13.06 22.48
N THR A 771 8.99 -13.49 21.45
CA THR A 771 7.71 -14.21 21.56
C THR A 771 7.65 -15.40 20.59
N THR A 772 6.54 -16.16 20.56
CA THR A 772 6.33 -17.22 19.55
C THR A 772 5.83 -16.63 18.24
N ASP A 773 6.38 -17.09 17.12
CA ASP A 773 5.94 -16.65 15.79
C ASP A 773 4.50 -17.09 15.48
N SER A 774 3.80 -16.22 14.76
CA SER A 774 2.51 -16.56 14.14
C SER A 774 2.68 -17.36 12.85
N HIS A 775 1.59 -17.93 12.33
CA HIS A 775 1.59 -18.68 11.05
C HIS A 775 1.99 -17.83 9.84
N ALA A 776 1.93 -16.49 9.95
CA ALA A 776 2.27 -15.55 8.89
C ALA A 776 3.78 -15.25 8.79
N VAL A 777 4.60 -15.86 9.65
CA VAL A 777 6.06 -15.66 9.69
C VAL A 777 6.77 -16.87 9.09
N VAL A 778 7.62 -16.62 8.10
CA VAL A 778 8.42 -17.62 7.39
C VAL A 778 9.90 -17.32 7.59
N ARG A 779 10.58 -18.13 8.41
CA ARG A 779 12.03 -18.01 8.65
C ARG A 779 12.85 -18.69 7.55
N CYS A 780 13.27 -17.91 6.55
CA CYS A 780 13.78 -18.44 5.28
C CYS A 780 15.15 -17.93 4.84
N TRP A 781 15.80 -17.04 5.59
CA TRP A 781 17.14 -16.55 5.28
C TRP A 781 17.99 -16.41 6.55
N ASN A 782 19.30 -16.25 6.41
CA ASN A 782 20.26 -16.04 7.48
C ASN A 782 20.95 -14.70 7.27
N ALA A 783 21.14 -13.94 8.35
CA ALA A 783 21.94 -12.73 8.29
C ALA A 783 23.43 -13.08 8.13
N GLY A 784 24.12 -12.38 7.24
CA GLY A 784 25.57 -12.51 7.03
C GLY A 784 25.95 -12.90 5.61
N GLU A 785 27.22 -13.26 5.41
CA GLU A 785 27.82 -13.42 4.07
C GLU A 785 27.58 -14.79 3.42
N GLN A 786 27.06 -15.78 4.17
CA GLN A 786 26.92 -17.15 3.69
C GLN A 786 25.57 -17.43 2.99
N ASP A 787 24.60 -16.54 3.10
CA ASP A 787 23.27 -16.75 2.51
C ASP A 787 23.21 -16.21 1.08
N ASN A 788 22.74 -17.04 0.16
CA ASN A 788 22.54 -16.69 -1.25
C ASN A 788 21.09 -16.32 -1.58
N LEU A 789 20.22 -16.23 -0.58
CA LEU A 789 18.81 -15.84 -0.65
C LEU A 789 17.91 -16.77 -1.51
N SER A 790 18.41 -17.94 -1.90
CA SER A 790 17.65 -18.89 -2.75
C SER A 790 16.35 -19.39 -2.11
N LEU A 791 16.37 -19.69 -0.81
CA LEU A 791 15.15 -20.10 -0.11
C LEU A 791 14.17 -18.94 0.07
N LEU A 792 14.67 -17.73 0.36
CA LEU A 792 13.83 -16.54 0.43
C LEU A 792 13.08 -16.33 -0.88
N ASP A 793 13.80 -16.40 -2.00
CA ASP A 793 13.24 -16.29 -3.35
C ASP A 793 12.17 -17.37 -3.63
N ALA A 794 12.43 -18.63 -3.28
CA ALA A 794 11.43 -19.70 -3.43
C ALA A 794 10.16 -19.47 -2.58
N GLN A 795 10.31 -18.92 -1.36
CA GLN A 795 9.16 -18.60 -0.50
C GLN A 795 8.36 -17.40 -1.02
N ILE A 796 9.02 -16.39 -1.59
CA ILE A 796 8.35 -15.26 -2.24
C ILE A 796 7.45 -15.74 -3.39
N ASP A 797 7.94 -16.69 -4.20
CA ASP A 797 7.16 -17.29 -5.29
C ASP A 797 5.99 -18.14 -4.76
N LEU A 798 6.24 -19.00 -3.75
CA LEU A 798 5.22 -19.85 -3.12
C LEU A 798 4.06 -19.04 -2.52
N HIS A 799 4.37 -17.87 -1.95
CA HIS A 799 3.38 -16.99 -1.33
C HIS A 799 2.78 -15.96 -2.31
N HIS A 800 3.10 -16.02 -3.61
CA HIS A 800 2.54 -15.11 -4.63
C HIS A 800 2.67 -13.62 -4.26
N ILE A 801 3.87 -13.20 -3.89
CA ILE A 801 4.14 -11.83 -3.43
C ILE A 801 4.30 -10.87 -4.61
N ASP A 802 3.61 -9.73 -4.54
CA ASP A 802 3.63 -8.67 -5.57
C ASP A 802 4.62 -7.54 -5.22
N THR A 803 4.69 -7.17 -3.93
CA THR A 803 5.55 -6.10 -3.42
C THR A 803 6.48 -6.61 -2.32
N LEU A 804 7.76 -6.27 -2.39
CA LEU A 804 8.75 -6.56 -1.34
C LEU A 804 9.11 -5.28 -0.57
N VAL A 805 9.01 -5.35 0.75
CA VAL A 805 9.51 -4.32 1.67
C VAL A 805 10.73 -4.89 2.38
N ILE A 806 11.91 -4.35 2.07
CA ILE A 806 13.20 -4.84 2.55
C ILE A 806 13.75 -3.88 3.59
N GLN A 807 13.95 -4.37 4.81
CA GLN A 807 14.67 -3.65 5.86
C GLN A 807 16.16 -3.94 5.73
N PHE A 808 16.91 -2.98 5.18
CA PHE A 808 18.32 -3.18 4.85
C PHE A 808 19.24 -2.78 6.00
N ASN A 809 20.25 -3.62 6.22
CA ASN A 809 21.43 -3.30 7.01
C ASN A 809 22.65 -3.92 6.32
N TYR A 810 23.80 -3.25 6.41
CA TYR A 810 25.07 -3.67 5.79
C TYR A 810 25.47 -5.13 6.08
N TYR A 811 25.11 -5.65 7.26
CA TYR A 811 25.50 -6.99 7.71
C TYR A 811 24.42 -8.06 7.51
N PHE A 812 23.25 -7.70 6.97
CA PHE A 812 22.19 -8.69 6.72
C PHE A 812 22.46 -9.51 5.47
N PHE A 813 23.06 -8.92 4.45
CA PHE A 813 23.19 -9.54 3.14
C PHE A 813 24.63 -9.52 2.62
N GLU A 814 24.98 -10.57 1.87
CA GLU A 814 26.06 -10.53 0.90
C GLU A 814 25.64 -9.60 -0.27
N PHE A 815 26.49 -8.65 -0.68
CA PHE A 815 26.12 -7.55 -1.59
C PHE A 815 25.96 -8.01 -3.04
N GLU A 816 26.75 -9.00 -3.48
CA GLU A 816 26.60 -9.65 -4.78
C GLU A 816 25.27 -10.40 -4.83
N HIS A 817 25.00 -11.28 -3.87
CA HIS A 817 23.74 -12.02 -3.80
C HIS A 817 22.51 -11.10 -3.62
N PHE A 818 22.63 -10.03 -2.83
CA PHE A 818 21.56 -9.04 -2.69
C PHE A 818 21.25 -8.34 -4.01
N SER A 819 22.30 -7.95 -4.76
CA SER A 819 22.14 -7.32 -6.07
C SER A 819 21.49 -8.27 -7.07
N GLU A 820 21.93 -9.52 -7.13
CA GLU A 820 21.33 -10.57 -7.97
C GLU A 820 19.86 -10.80 -7.62
N PHE A 821 19.55 -10.92 -6.32
CA PHE A 821 18.20 -11.08 -5.81
C PHE A 821 17.30 -9.92 -6.26
N VAL A 822 17.66 -8.68 -5.94
CA VAL A 822 16.90 -7.47 -6.34
C VAL A 822 16.70 -7.45 -7.86
N ASN A 823 17.77 -7.69 -8.62
CA ASN A 823 17.73 -7.68 -10.07
C ASN A 823 16.78 -8.72 -10.66
N LYS A 824 16.71 -9.90 -10.05
CA LYS A 824 15.77 -10.97 -10.40
C LYS A 824 14.33 -10.58 -10.07
N GLN A 825 14.07 -10.07 -8.87
CA GLN A 825 12.73 -9.68 -8.44
C GLN A 825 12.15 -8.56 -9.33
N VAL A 826 12.95 -7.54 -9.68
CA VAL A 826 12.53 -6.49 -10.62
C VAL A 826 12.20 -7.07 -12.00
N LYS A 827 12.97 -8.05 -12.48
CA LYS A 827 12.71 -8.71 -13.78
C LYS A 827 11.39 -9.49 -13.79
N LEU A 828 10.96 -9.99 -12.63
CA LEU A 828 9.66 -10.66 -12.46
C LEU A 828 8.49 -9.69 -12.30
N GLY A 829 8.73 -8.37 -12.36
CA GLY A 829 7.69 -7.34 -12.29
C GLY A 829 7.25 -6.96 -10.87
N ARG A 830 7.96 -7.43 -9.84
CA ARG A 830 7.66 -7.10 -8.44
C ARG A 830 8.10 -5.69 -8.10
N GLN A 831 7.29 -5.00 -7.29
CA GLN A 831 7.69 -3.71 -6.71
C GLN A 831 8.65 -3.95 -5.54
N ILE A 832 9.73 -3.17 -5.46
CA ILE A 832 10.76 -3.34 -4.41
C ILE A 832 10.99 -2.02 -3.69
N ILE A 833 10.75 -2.04 -2.39
CA ILE A 833 10.95 -0.91 -1.49
C ILE A 833 12.05 -1.29 -0.51
N VAL A 834 13.15 -0.55 -0.52
CA VAL A 834 14.28 -0.77 0.39
C VAL A 834 14.32 0.37 1.39
N THR A 835 14.27 0.04 2.69
CA THR A 835 14.51 1.02 3.76
C THR A 835 15.97 0.92 4.20
N LEU A 836 16.74 1.99 3.98
CA LEU A 836 18.13 2.08 4.42
C LEU A 836 18.17 2.72 5.82
N HIS A 837 18.41 1.90 6.83
CA HIS A 837 18.55 2.37 8.23
C HIS A 837 19.87 3.13 8.47
N SER A 838 20.85 2.96 7.60
CA SER A 838 22.10 3.74 7.56
C SER A 838 22.56 3.93 6.12
N THR A 839 23.16 5.09 5.85
CA THR A 839 23.81 5.40 4.57
C THR A 839 25.31 5.69 4.72
N ILE A 840 25.85 5.46 5.92
CA ILE A 840 27.28 5.63 6.22
C ILE A 840 27.95 4.28 6.03
N ASP A 841 28.86 4.21 5.06
CA ASP A 841 29.56 2.98 4.74
C ASP A 841 30.47 2.51 5.90
N PRO A 842 30.50 1.20 6.20
CA PRO A 842 31.31 0.67 7.30
C PRO A 842 32.80 0.77 6.98
N ILE A 843 33.53 1.55 7.79
CA ILE A 843 34.98 1.79 7.61
C ILE A 843 35.78 0.48 7.64
N GLN A 844 35.39 -0.47 8.50
CA GLN A 844 36.09 -1.75 8.67
C GLN A 844 35.82 -2.77 7.54
N HIS A 845 34.80 -2.54 6.72
CA HIS A 845 34.41 -3.45 5.61
C HIS A 845 34.14 -2.65 4.31
N PRO A 846 35.17 -2.11 3.63
CA PRO A 846 35.00 -1.29 2.43
C PRO A 846 34.27 -2.00 1.28
N GLN A 847 34.34 -3.33 1.22
CA GLN A 847 33.58 -4.15 0.27
C GLN A 847 32.06 -4.05 0.46
N LYS A 848 31.61 -3.64 1.66
CA LYS A 848 30.20 -3.38 1.99
C LYS A 848 29.81 -1.91 1.75
N ALA A 849 30.52 -1.15 0.92
CA ALA A 849 30.11 0.21 0.58
C ALA A 849 28.90 0.24 -0.38
N LEU A 850 27.96 1.18 -0.19
CA LEU A 850 26.73 1.28 -0.99
C LEU A 850 26.99 1.43 -2.49
N VAL A 851 28.14 2.00 -2.88
CA VAL A 851 28.56 2.09 -4.29
C VAL A 851 28.57 0.74 -4.99
N ASN A 852 28.80 -0.36 -4.27
CA ASN A 852 28.87 -1.72 -4.81
C ASN A 852 27.48 -2.32 -5.10
N ILE A 853 26.40 -1.75 -4.56
CA ILE A 853 25.01 -2.18 -4.82
C ILE A 853 24.17 -1.08 -5.47
N LYS A 854 24.80 0.04 -5.88
CA LYS A 854 24.08 1.22 -6.41
C LYS A 854 23.21 0.90 -7.62
N ASP A 855 23.65 0.00 -8.50
CA ASP A 855 22.91 -0.32 -9.73
C ASP A 855 21.65 -1.14 -9.43
N ALA A 856 21.71 -2.03 -8.41
CA ALA A 856 20.54 -2.74 -7.92
C ALA A 856 19.57 -1.78 -7.19
N LEU A 857 20.10 -0.88 -6.36
CA LEU A 857 19.33 0.16 -5.69
C LEU A 857 18.62 1.08 -6.69
N ALA A 858 19.28 1.48 -7.79
CA ALA A 858 18.70 2.31 -8.84
C ALA A 858 17.49 1.68 -9.53
N ARG A 859 17.38 0.34 -9.50
CA ARG A 859 16.26 -0.42 -10.08
C ARG A 859 15.10 -0.65 -9.11
N CYS A 860 15.30 -0.41 -7.82
CA CYS A 860 14.23 -0.52 -6.83
C CYS A 860 13.14 0.54 -7.10
N THR A 861 11.89 0.19 -6.83
CA THR A 861 10.75 1.11 -6.94
C THR A 861 10.97 2.32 -6.05
N ARG A 862 11.34 2.12 -4.78
CA ARG A 862 11.70 3.20 -3.85
C ARG A 862 12.80 2.80 -2.88
N ILE A 863 13.60 3.81 -2.52
CA ILE A 863 14.58 3.77 -1.44
C ILE A 863 14.10 4.76 -0.37
N LEU A 864 13.79 4.26 0.81
CA LEU A 864 13.36 5.05 1.95
C LEU A 864 14.56 5.38 2.84
N VAL A 865 14.73 6.65 3.15
CA VAL A 865 15.77 7.17 4.06
C VAL A 865 15.17 8.15 5.06
N HIS A 866 15.90 8.45 6.13
CA HIS A 866 15.30 9.10 7.30
C HIS A 866 15.78 10.54 7.53
N ALA A 867 16.86 10.98 6.87
CA ALA A 867 17.37 12.34 6.97
C ALA A 867 17.81 12.95 5.62
N PRO A 868 17.83 14.29 5.48
CA PRO A 868 18.37 14.97 4.29
C PRO A 868 19.83 14.60 3.99
N ALA A 869 20.63 14.36 5.03
CA ALA A 869 22.02 13.91 4.90
C ALA A 869 22.12 12.57 4.16
N ASP A 870 21.18 11.64 4.40
CA ASP A 870 21.12 10.35 3.70
C ASP A 870 20.81 10.57 2.21
N MET A 871 19.85 11.46 1.90
CA MET A 871 19.53 11.82 0.52
C MET A 871 20.75 12.41 -0.21
N ASN A 872 21.53 13.24 0.47
CA ASN A 872 22.75 13.83 -0.10
C ASN A 872 23.83 12.77 -0.38
N ARG A 873 24.02 11.80 0.51
CA ARG A 873 24.97 10.68 0.27
C ARG A 873 24.51 9.82 -0.91
N LEU A 874 23.23 9.48 -0.99
CA LEU A 874 22.69 8.73 -2.14
C LEU A 874 22.78 9.53 -3.45
N LYS A 875 22.55 10.85 -3.41
CA LYS A 875 22.74 11.74 -4.56
C LYS A 875 24.18 11.71 -5.09
N GLN A 876 25.18 11.63 -4.21
CA GLN A 876 26.60 11.49 -4.63
C GLN A 876 26.86 10.17 -5.38
N LEU A 877 26.04 9.14 -5.16
CA LEU A 877 26.06 7.88 -5.90
C LEU A 877 25.22 7.90 -7.19
N GLY A 878 24.53 9.01 -7.48
CA GLY A 878 23.59 9.14 -8.61
C GLY A 878 22.18 8.63 -8.33
N LEU A 879 21.85 8.29 -7.08
CA LEU A 879 20.53 7.83 -6.66
C LEU A 879 19.68 9.01 -6.18
N ILE A 880 18.73 9.44 -7.01
CA ILE A 880 17.87 10.60 -6.74
C ILE A 880 16.40 10.26 -7.04
N ASN A 881 16.12 9.70 -8.22
CA ASN A 881 14.77 9.57 -8.75
C ASN A 881 13.87 8.61 -7.96
N ASN A 882 14.44 7.62 -7.28
CA ASN A 882 13.70 6.65 -6.48
C ASN A 882 13.92 6.84 -4.96
N VAL A 883 14.62 7.89 -4.54
CA VAL A 883 14.84 8.20 -3.11
C VAL A 883 13.67 9.00 -2.56
N CYS A 884 13.20 8.62 -1.38
CA CYS A 884 12.12 9.28 -0.66
C CYS A 884 12.50 9.46 0.82
N LEU A 885 12.27 10.67 1.35
CA LEU A 885 12.36 10.93 2.78
C LEU A 885 11.15 10.33 3.48
N PHE A 886 11.40 9.35 4.34
CA PHE A 886 10.38 8.62 5.08
C PHE A 886 10.71 8.65 6.58
N PRO A 887 9.87 9.28 7.41
CA PRO A 887 10.15 9.39 8.84
C PRO A 887 10.07 8.04 9.54
N HIS A 888 10.89 7.85 10.57
CA HIS A 888 10.67 6.80 11.55
C HIS A 888 9.42 7.11 12.40
N GLY A 889 8.69 6.05 12.75
CA GLY A 889 7.54 6.15 13.64
C GLY A 889 7.89 6.44 15.11
N ILE A 890 6.87 6.80 15.88
CA ILE A 890 6.89 6.92 17.34
C ILE A 890 5.66 6.24 17.95
N ILE A 891 5.82 5.69 19.15
CA ILE A 891 4.74 5.02 19.89
C ILE A 891 3.70 6.05 20.32
N ASP A 892 2.43 5.73 20.10
CA ASP A 892 1.30 6.49 20.66
C ASP A 892 1.12 6.14 22.13
N TYR A 893 1.77 6.90 23.00
CA TYR A 893 1.64 6.77 24.44
C TYR A 893 0.46 7.59 24.94
N GLN A 894 -0.57 6.89 25.40
CA GLN A 894 -1.59 7.47 26.27
C GLN A 894 -1.24 7.14 27.71
N ALA A 895 -0.79 8.16 28.45
CA ALA A 895 -0.66 8.03 29.89
C ALA A 895 -1.98 7.50 30.45
N LYS A 896 -1.91 6.53 31.37
CA LYS A 896 -3.10 6.12 32.11
C LYS A 896 -3.76 7.39 32.62
N LEU A 897 -5.05 7.57 32.30
CA LEU A 897 -5.92 8.48 33.03
C LEU A 897 -5.85 8.02 34.48
N ALA A 898 -4.87 8.52 35.23
CA ALA A 898 -4.87 8.41 36.66
C ALA A 898 -6.14 9.14 37.06
N ALA A 899 -7.15 8.38 37.46
CA ALA A 899 -8.28 8.86 38.24
C ALA A 899 -7.82 9.52 39.57
N ASP A 900 -6.50 9.61 39.81
CA ASP A 900 -5.81 10.32 40.88
C ASP A 900 -5.07 11.59 40.39
N ALA A 901 -5.42 12.18 39.25
CA ALA A 901 -4.94 13.51 38.85
C ALA A 901 -5.61 14.66 39.65
N VAL A 902 -6.00 14.39 40.89
CA VAL A 902 -6.26 15.37 41.95
C VAL A 902 -5.31 15.00 43.10
N ALA A 903 -4.32 15.87 43.30
CA ALA A 903 -3.30 15.82 44.36
C ALA A 903 -2.08 14.90 44.15
N ILE A 904 -1.27 15.15 43.12
CA ILE A 904 0.18 14.90 43.23
C ILE A 904 0.81 16.15 43.84
N ALA A 905 1.29 15.99 45.07
CA ALA A 905 2.02 17.01 45.81
C ALA A 905 3.15 17.60 44.96
N LYS A 906 3.40 18.92 45.12
CA LYS A 906 4.67 19.54 44.71
C LYS A 906 5.81 18.70 45.27
N ASN A 907 6.45 17.87 44.45
CA ASN A 907 7.79 17.39 44.78
C ASN A 907 8.71 18.61 44.72
N GLU A 908 9.43 18.87 45.82
CA GLU A 908 10.40 19.97 45.90
C GLU A 908 11.69 19.71 45.08
N GLU A 909 11.83 18.51 44.50
CA GLU A 909 12.98 18.07 43.69
C GLU A 909 12.62 17.94 42.20
N PHE A 910 13.46 18.52 41.33
CA PHE A 910 13.35 18.44 39.87
C PHE A 910 13.91 17.10 39.34
N VAL A 911 13.12 16.34 38.59
CA VAL A 911 13.47 14.98 38.17
C VAL A 911 13.98 14.95 36.73
N ILE A 912 15.21 14.46 36.55
CA ILE A 912 15.86 14.23 35.27
C ILE A 912 15.84 12.73 34.98
N ALA A 913 15.54 12.33 33.75
CA ALA A 913 15.64 10.93 33.32
C ALA A 913 16.52 10.73 32.09
N SER A 914 17.16 9.56 31.98
CA SER A 914 17.80 9.09 30.75
C SER A 914 17.29 7.69 30.40
N TYR A 915 17.33 7.32 29.12
CA TYR A 915 16.80 6.06 28.61
C TYR A 915 17.65 5.44 27.50
N GLY A 916 17.73 4.11 27.46
CA GLY A 916 18.37 3.34 26.39
C GLY A 916 19.26 2.22 26.90
N PHE A 917 20.20 1.74 26.09
CA PHE A 917 21.21 0.79 26.57
C PHE A 917 22.38 1.49 27.29
N PHE A 918 22.99 0.82 28.26
CA PHE A 918 24.15 1.30 29.00
C PHE A 918 25.46 1.06 28.21
N LEU A 919 25.75 1.89 27.21
CA LEU A 919 26.90 1.72 26.30
C LEU A 919 27.87 2.92 26.34
N PRO A 920 29.18 2.75 26.04
CA PRO A 920 30.20 3.81 26.19
C PRO A 920 29.88 5.12 25.45
N HIS A 921 29.42 5.05 24.21
CA HIS A 921 29.09 6.22 23.40
C HIS A 921 27.80 6.95 23.83
N LYS A 922 27.06 6.44 24.82
CA LYS A 922 25.81 7.04 25.29
C LYS A 922 26.02 8.18 26.30
N GLY A 923 27.27 8.41 26.73
CA GLY A 923 27.69 9.55 27.57
C GLY A 923 27.07 9.60 28.97
N LEU A 924 26.81 8.43 29.53
CA LEU A 924 26.09 8.29 30.81
C LEU A 924 26.94 8.70 32.02
N LEU A 925 28.27 8.60 31.95
CA LEU A 925 29.18 9.04 33.01
C LEU A 925 29.29 10.57 33.06
N GLU A 926 29.32 11.22 31.90
CA GLU A 926 29.31 12.69 31.76
C GLU A 926 28.02 13.28 32.33
N LEU A 927 26.89 12.59 32.14
CA LEU A 927 25.61 12.97 32.75
C LEU A 927 25.64 12.85 34.28
N ILE A 928 26.19 11.77 34.83
CA ILE A 928 26.37 11.62 36.29
C ILE A 928 27.21 12.80 36.82
N ALA A 929 28.34 13.11 36.16
CA ALA A 929 29.20 14.23 36.55
C ALA A 929 28.48 15.59 36.48
N ALA A 930 27.71 15.83 35.42
CA ALA A 930 26.92 17.05 35.24
C ALA A 930 25.87 17.25 36.35
N VAL A 931 25.12 16.19 36.67
CA VAL A 931 24.08 16.18 37.72
C VAL A 931 24.69 16.39 39.11
N VAL A 932 25.81 15.73 39.41
CA VAL A 932 26.54 15.94 40.67
C VAL A 932 27.04 17.39 40.79
N SER A 933 27.53 17.98 39.70
CA SER A 933 27.96 19.39 39.67
C SER A 933 26.81 20.33 40.02
N LEU A 934 25.63 20.15 39.41
CA LEU A 934 24.45 20.96 39.69
C LEU A 934 23.94 20.78 41.12
N HIS A 935 23.94 19.55 41.64
CA HIS A 935 23.56 19.29 43.03
C HIS A 935 24.49 20.01 44.02
N ARG A 936 25.81 20.00 43.76
CA ARG A 936 26.81 20.75 44.57
C ARG A 936 26.65 22.27 44.48
N GLN A 937 26.05 22.78 43.40
CA GLN A 937 25.70 24.20 43.23
C GLN A 937 24.40 24.59 43.96
N GLY A 938 23.74 23.65 44.65
CA GLY A 938 22.53 23.87 45.42
C GLY A 938 21.22 23.67 44.65
N CYS A 939 21.26 23.02 43.47
CA CYS A 939 20.05 22.69 42.74
C CYS A 939 19.36 21.46 43.33
N SER A 940 18.08 21.59 43.71
CA SER A 940 17.24 20.49 44.19
C SER A 940 16.79 19.61 43.01
N LEU A 941 17.48 18.49 42.79
CA LEU A 941 17.24 17.60 41.64
C LEU A 941 17.55 16.13 41.92
N ARG A 942 16.97 15.24 41.11
CA ARG A 942 17.17 13.79 41.14
C ARG A 942 17.35 13.24 39.73
N LEU A 943 18.28 12.30 39.55
CA LEU A 943 18.52 11.61 38.28
C LEU A 943 18.01 10.16 38.33
N LYS A 944 17.14 9.79 37.39
CA LYS A 944 16.68 8.42 37.14
C LYS A 944 17.24 7.90 35.81
N MET A 945 18.17 6.97 35.87
CA MET A 945 18.78 6.35 34.69
C MET A 945 18.06 5.05 34.37
N ILE A 946 17.17 5.09 33.38
CA ILE A 946 16.40 3.93 32.90
C ILE A 946 17.18 3.31 31.74
N ASN A 947 18.34 2.76 32.07
CA ASN A 947 19.33 2.36 31.09
C ASN A 947 19.68 0.87 31.24
N ALA A 948 19.18 0.03 30.33
CA ALA A 948 19.31 -1.42 30.41
C ALA A 948 20.72 -1.91 30.06
N GLU A 949 21.15 -3.00 30.69
CA GLU A 949 22.38 -3.72 30.31
C GLU A 949 22.22 -4.33 28.90
N TYR A 950 23.19 -4.05 28.02
CA TYR A 950 23.31 -4.71 26.72
C TYR A 950 24.16 -5.98 26.87
N PRO A 951 23.88 -7.09 26.15
CA PRO A 951 24.62 -8.35 26.30
C PRO A 951 26.03 -8.28 25.70
N HIS A 952 26.89 -7.43 26.26
CA HIS A 952 28.27 -7.18 25.88
C HIS A 952 29.09 -6.73 27.09
N ILE A 953 30.35 -7.17 27.17
CA ILE A 953 31.22 -6.95 28.33
C ILE A 953 31.45 -5.46 28.65
N ASP A 954 31.47 -4.61 27.62
CA ASP A 954 31.62 -3.16 27.78
C ASP A 954 30.45 -2.55 28.56
N SER A 955 29.23 -3.07 28.38
CA SER A 955 28.04 -2.59 29.09
C SER A 955 28.12 -2.93 30.58
N THR A 956 28.43 -4.19 30.91
CA THR A 956 28.64 -4.65 32.29
C THR A 956 29.74 -3.85 32.99
N THR A 957 30.87 -3.62 32.30
CA THR A 957 32.00 -2.86 32.83
C THR A 957 31.61 -1.40 33.11
N LEU A 958 30.89 -0.77 32.18
CA LEU A 958 30.47 0.62 32.32
C LEU A 958 29.42 0.81 33.43
N ILE A 959 28.50 -0.16 33.62
CA ILE A 959 27.54 -0.15 34.73
C ILE A 959 28.28 -0.21 36.07
N GLN A 960 29.32 -1.05 36.17
CA GLN A 960 30.13 -1.15 37.38
C GLN A 960 30.89 0.16 37.66
N GLN A 961 31.50 0.75 36.63
CA GLN A 961 32.14 2.07 36.73
C GLN A 961 31.16 3.17 37.17
N ALA A 962 29.93 3.17 36.66
CA ALA A 962 28.91 4.13 37.05
C ALA A 962 28.52 3.96 38.54
N LYS A 963 28.34 2.73 39.02
CA LYS A 963 28.06 2.43 40.44
C LYS A 963 29.19 2.92 41.35
N GLU A 964 30.44 2.62 40.99
CA GLU A 964 31.63 3.06 41.74
C GLU A 964 31.74 4.59 41.74
N THR A 965 31.46 5.24 40.61
CA THR A 965 31.48 6.71 40.49
C THR A 965 30.42 7.36 41.37
N ILE A 966 29.20 6.80 41.40
CA ILE A 966 28.10 7.29 42.25
C ILE A 966 28.44 7.16 43.73
N GLU A 967 29.06 6.03 44.12
CA GLU A 967 29.50 5.81 45.50
C GLU A 967 30.64 6.76 45.90
N GLN A 968 31.66 6.91 45.05
CA GLN A 968 32.79 7.84 45.28
C GLN A 968 32.37 9.30 45.38
N LEU A 969 31.30 9.70 44.67
CA LEU A 969 30.78 11.06 44.67
C LEU A 969 29.70 11.29 45.74
N GLU A 970 29.40 10.28 46.57
CA GLU A 970 28.33 10.29 47.59
C GLU A 970 26.96 10.67 47.00
N ALA A 971 26.66 10.19 45.78
CA ALA A 971 25.50 10.62 45.00
C ALA A 971 24.30 9.64 45.02
N GLY A 972 24.38 8.57 45.83
CA GLY A 972 23.37 7.51 45.87
C GLY A 972 21.98 7.96 46.33
N ASP A 973 21.88 9.05 47.08
CA ASP A 973 20.60 9.57 47.60
C ASP A 973 19.73 10.23 46.52
N PHE A 974 20.35 10.71 45.43
CA PHE A 974 19.67 11.44 44.35
C PHE A 974 19.94 10.89 42.95
N ILE A 975 20.70 9.81 42.79
CA ILE A 975 20.89 9.10 41.52
C ILE A 975 20.42 7.66 41.64
N THR A 976 19.51 7.23 40.75
CA THR A 976 18.97 5.85 40.72
C THR A 976 19.25 5.19 39.36
N LEU A 977 19.78 3.96 39.38
CA LEU A 977 20.04 3.14 38.20
C LEU A 977 18.99 2.03 38.07
N HIS A 978 18.33 1.94 36.91
CA HIS A 978 17.50 0.80 36.49
C HIS A 978 18.17 0.12 35.29
N THR A 979 18.77 -1.06 35.50
CA THR A 979 19.56 -1.79 34.49
C THR A 979 18.85 -2.98 33.85
N ASP A 980 17.63 -3.27 34.28
CA ASP A 980 16.81 -4.34 33.73
C ASP A 980 16.22 -3.95 32.37
N PHE A 981 16.00 -4.96 31.51
CA PHE A 981 15.27 -4.77 30.26
C PHE A 981 13.75 -4.81 30.53
N LEU A 982 13.13 -3.63 30.57
CA LEU A 982 11.70 -3.44 30.87
C LEU A 982 10.84 -3.45 29.59
N THR A 983 9.52 -3.59 29.75
CA THR A 983 8.57 -3.46 28.63
C THR A 983 8.40 -2.00 28.20
N ASP A 984 7.99 -1.77 26.95
CA ASP A 984 7.78 -0.41 26.40
C ASP A 984 6.88 0.46 27.29
N LEU A 985 5.80 -0.13 27.84
CA LEU A 985 4.84 0.58 28.68
C LEU A 985 5.44 0.95 30.04
N GLU A 986 6.19 0.04 30.67
CA GLU A 986 6.88 0.31 31.93
C GLU A 986 7.93 1.42 31.76
N CYS A 987 8.69 1.39 30.66
CA CYS A 987 9.63 2.45 30.30
C CYS A 987 8.91 3.79 30.16
N LEU A 988 7.83 3.86 29.38
CA LEU A 988 7.10 5.11 29.14
C LEU A 988 6.45 5.67 30.41
N ASP A 989 5.92 4.83 31.30
CA ASP A 989 5.38 5.25 32.60
C ASP A 989 6.49 5.85 33.49
N LEU A 990 7.68 5.26 33.52
CA LEU A 990 8.83 5.79 34.27
C LEU A 990 9.35 7.10 33.68
N LEU A 991 9.41 7.22 32.35
CA LEU A 991 9.85 8.43 31.65
C LEU A 991 8.86 9.58 31.82
N ASN A 992 7.55 9.29 31.81
CA ASN A 992 6.50 10.30 32.02
C ASN A 992 6.51 10.87 33.45
N ALA A 993 7.12 10.18 34.42
CA ALA A 993 7.29 10.68 35.78
C ALA A 993 8.44 11.71 35.93
N ALA A 994 9.24 11.97 34.88
CA ALA A 994 10.31 12.97 34.90
C ALA A 994 9.81 14.38 34.51
N ASP A 995 10.59 15.40 34.86
CA ASP A 995 10.39 16.79 34.41
C ASP A 995 11.11 17.04 33.07
N VAL A 996 12.28 16.43 32.87
CA VAL A 996 13.06 16.52 31.63
C VAL A 996 13.78 15.20 31.35
N LEU A 997 13.93 14.87 30.07
CA LEU A 997 14.76 13.75 29.62
C LEU A 997 16.03 14.22 28.96
N ILE A 998 17.10 13.46 29.11
CA ILE A 998 18.39 13.79 28.53
C ILE A 998 19.08 12.59 27.88
N TYR A 999 19.59 12.82 26.67
CA TYR A 999 20.35 11.86 25.87
C TYR A 999 21.76 12.44 25.62
N PRO A 1000 22.70 12.22 26.55
CA PRO A 1000 24.01 12.88 26.61
C PRO A 1000 25.04 12.23 25.67
N TYR A 1001 24.63 11.81 24.46
CA TYR A 1001 25.46 10.94 23.62
C TYR A 1001 26.78 11.61 23.24
N GLN A 1002 27.80 10.77 23.07
CA GLN A 1002 29.13 11.11 22.58
C GLN A 1002 29.25 10.74 21.09
N GLU A 1003 30.43 10.95 20.49
CA GLU A 1003 30.67 10.62 19.07
C GLU A 1003 30.23 9.17 18.76
N THR A 1004 29.36 9.04 17.76
CA THR A 1004 28.77 7.78 17.34
C THR A 1004 28.61 7.75 15.82
N GLY A 1005 28.80 6.56 15.23
CA GLY A 1005 28.53 6.30 13.81
C GLY A 1005 27.06 6.00 13.50
N GLU A 1006 26.19 5.97 14.51
CA GLU A 1006 24.75 5.77 14.34
C GLU A 1006 24.09 7.01 13.67
N SER A 1007 23.13 6.76 12.77
CA SER A 1007 22.42 7.78 12.00
C SER A 1007 21.12 8.27 12.65
N SER A 1008 20.54 7.50 13.57
CA SER A 1008 19.32 7.84 14.31
C SER A 1008 19.28 7.08 15.64
N SER A 1009 18.52 7.58 16.62
CA SER A 1009 18.33 6.91 17.91
C SER A 1009 16.88 6.47 18.13
N ALA A 1010 16.67 5.18 18.42
CA ALA A 1010 15.37 4.70 18.86
C ALA A 1010 15.04 5.17 20.29
N ALA A 1011 16.04 5.31 21.17
CA ALA A 1011 15.84 5.64 22.57
C ALA A 1011 15.27 7.06 22.76
N VAL A 1012 15.74 8.05 21.99
CA VAL A 1012 15.22 9.44 22.07
C VAL A 1012 13.73 9.51 21.73
N ARG A 1013 13.24 8.60 20.88
CA ARG A 1013 11.82 8.54 20.50
C ARG A 1013 10.93 8.12 21.66
N TYR A 1014 11.42 7.29 22.59
CA TYR A 1014 10.69 7.00 23.83
C TYR A 1014 10.60 8.23 24.74
N GLY A 1015 11.69 9.02 24.82
CA GLY A 1015 11.68 10.29 25.53
C GLY A 1015 10.65 11.25 24.96
N ILE A 1016 10.63 11.42 23.63
CA ILE A 1016 9.64 12.26 22.96
C ILE A 1016 8.22 11.71 23.22
N ALA A 1017 8.01 10.40 23.12
CA ALA A 1017 6.70 9.75 23.29
C ALA A 1017 6.12 9.96 24.70
N SER A 1018 6.98 10.10 25.72
CA SER A 1018 6.59 10.38 27.10
C SER A 1018 5.94 11.76 27.32
N LYS A 1019 5.95 12.63 26.30
CA LYS A 1019 5.38 14.00 26.30
C LYS A 1019 6.09 14.98 27.23
N LYS A 1020 7.34 14.71 27.59
CA LYS A 1020 8.19 15.60 28.38
C LYS A 1020 9.22 16.31 27.49
N PRO A 1021 9.77 17.47 27.93
CA PRO A 1021 10.90 18.11 27.26
C PRO A 1021 12.10 17.17 27.16
N VAL A 1022 12.77 17.17 26.00
CA VAL A 1022 13.91 16.30 25.69
C VAL A 1022 15.13 17.12 25.32
N LEU A 1023 16.24 16.89 26.03
CA LEU A 1023 17.55 17.45 25.77
C LEU A 1023 18.45 16.42 25.09
N VAL A 1024 19.17 16.85 24.04
CA VAL A 1024 20.11 15.99 23.31
C VAL A 1024 21.43 16.72 23.08
N THR A 1025 22.55 16.00 23.05
CA THR A 1025 23.82 16.60 22.60
C THR A 1025 23.75 17.04 21.14
N PRO A 1026 24.57 18.01 20.68
CA PRO A 1026 24.45 18.59 19.33
C PRO A 1026 25.05 17.69 18.24
N LEU A 1027 24.74 16.40 18.27
CA LEU A 1027 25.23 15.39 17.35
C LEU A 1027 24.24 15.13 16.20
N ALA A 1028 24.78 14.73 15.04
CA ALA A 1028 24.00 14.49 13.83
C ALA A 1028 22.97 13.36 13.96
N ILE A 1029 23.17 12.40 14.89
CA ILE A 1029 22.22 11.31 15.19
C ILE A 1029 20.83 11.83 15.60
N PHE A 1030 20.74 13.07 16.09
CA PHE A 1030 19.49 13.69 16.51
C PHE A 1030 18.89 14.65 15.47
N ASP A 1031 19.48 14.75 14.27
CA ASP A 1031 19.00 15.66 13.24
C ASP A 1031 17.60 15.31 12.75
N ASP A 1032 17.21 14.04 12.75
CA ASP A 1032 15.87 13.57 12.37
C ASP A 1032 14.78 14.00 13.36
N VAL A 1033 15.09 13.98 14.66
CA VAL A 1033 14.20 14.40 15.76
C VAL A 1033 14.39 15.86 16.18
N GLY A 1034 15.31 16.60 15.56
CA GLY A 1034 15.68 17.97 15.89
C GLY A 1034 14.49 18.92 16.16
N PRO A 1035 13.41 18.92 15.36
CA PRO A 1035 12.24 19.76 15.62
C PRO A 1035 11.49 19.46 16.93
N ALA A 1036 11.66 18.26 17.50
CA ALA A 1036 10.98 17.80 18.71
C ALA A 1036 11.86 17.81 19.96
N VAL A 1037 13.13 18.21 19.86
CA VAL A 1037 14.11 18.19 20.97
C VAL A 1037 14.86 19.52 21.06
N THR A 1038 15.50 19.77 22.20
CA THR A 1038 16.41 20.90 22.38
C THR A 1038 17.85 20.39 22.35
N LYS A 1039 18.67 20.97 21.46
CA LYS A 1039 20.10 20.64 21.36
C LYS A 1039 20.90 21.41 22.42
N LEU A 1040 21.76 20.70 23.14
CA LEU A 1040 22.72 21.25 24.11
C LEU A 1040 23.89 21.94 23.40
N ALA A 1041 24.68 22.72 24.14
CA ALA A 1041 25.84 23.44 23.60
C ALA A 1041 27.01 22.52 23.21
N GLY A 1042 27.09 21.31 23.75
CA GLY A 1042 28.12 20.32 23.44
C GLY A 1042 27.95 19.03 24.24
N THR A 1043 29.03 18.25 24.36
CA THR A 1043 29.01 16.90 24.94
C THR A 1043 29.73 16.77 26.29
N THR A 1044 30.36 17.84 26.80
CA THR A 1044 31.07 17.80 28.09
C THR A 1044 30.11 17.89 29.27
N SER A 1045 30.53 17.43 30.46
CA SER A 1045 29.73 17.51 31.69
C SER A 1045 29.30 18.94 32.04
N GLU A 1046 30.14 19.93 31.77
CA GLU A 1046 29.85 21.35 32.04
C GLU A 1046 28.76 21.87 31.12
N GLN A 1047 28.87 21.59 29.82
CA GLN A 1047 27.89 22.02 28.82
C GLN A 1047 26.54 21.32 29.00
N ILE A 1048 26.57 20.04 29.41
CA ILE A 1048 25.37 19.29 29.80
C ILE A 1048 24.72 19.92 31.02
N ALA A 1049 25.49 20.25 32.07
CA ALA A 1049 24.98 20.89 33.28
C ALA A 1049 24.36 22.27 32.99
N GLU A 1050 25.01 23.10 32.17
CA GLU A 1050 24.50 24.41 31.76
C GLU A 1050 23.14 24.30 31.04
N GLY A 1051 23.02 23.37 30.09
CA GLY A 1051 21.76 23.15 29.36
C GLY A 1051 20.64 22.60 30.24
N ILE A 1052 20.95 21.72 31.20
CA ILE A 1052 19.97 21.26 32.21
C ILE A 1052 19.49 22.45 33.05
N ALA A 1053 20.40 23.28 33.57
CA ALA A 1053 20.06 24.43 34.39
C ALA A 1053 19.24 25.49 33.63
N GLU A 1054 19.54 25.70 32.35
CA GLU A 1054 18.73 26.54 31.46
C GLU A 1054 17.31 25.98 31.27
N MET A 1055 17.19 24.69 30.95
CA MET A 1055 15.88 24.05 30.80
C MET A 1055 15.06 24.07 32.10
N MET A 1056 15.70 23.83 33.25
CA MET A 1056 15.07 23.97 34.57
C MET A 1056 14.46 25.37 34.75
N ARG A 1057 15.20 26.44 34.40
CA ARG A 1057 14.68 27.81 34.46
C ARG A 1057 13.49 28.01 33.51
N HIS A 1058 13.57 27.50 32.28
CA HIS A 1058 12.49 27.61 31.30
C HIS A 1058 11.21 26.93 31.77
N ILE A 1059 11.31 25.74 32.36
CA ILE A 1059 10.18 24.98 32.91
C ILE A 1059 9.60 25.69 34.14
N GLN A 1060 10.44 26.07 35.11
CA GLN A 1060 10.00 26.75 36.33
C GLN A 1060 9.29 28.08 36.07
N HIS A 1061 9.73 28.85 35.07
CA HIS A 1061 9.15 30.13 34.70
C HIS A 1061 8.11 30.04 33.58
N ARG A 1062 7.88 28.84 33.02
CA ARG A 1062 7.00 28.59 31.86
C ARG A 1062 7.22 29.61 30.73
N SER A 1063 8.49 29.78 30.34
CA SER A 1063 8.89 30.77 29.35
C SER A 1063 8.26 30.53 27.96
N PRO A 1064 8.13 31.55 27.09
CA PRO A 1064 7.61 31.36 25.74
C PRO A 1064 8.37 30.29 24.94
N ALA A 1065 9.68 30.17 25.14
CA ALA A 1065 10.52 29.18 24.47
C ALA A 1065 10.12 27.73 24.78
N ILE A 1066 9.70 27.42 26.02
CA ILE A 1066 9.27 26.05 26.35
C ILE A 1066 7.87 25.75 25.80
N ILE A 1067 6.99 26.75 25.75
CA ILE A 1067 5.65 26.59 25.17
C ILE A 1067 5.75 26.31 23.67
N GLU A 1068 6.55 27.09 22.94
CA GLU A 1068 6.78 26.90 21.51
C GLU A 1068 7.43 25.53 21.23
N GLN A 1069 8.39 25.12 22.07
CA GLN A 1069 8.99 23.79 21.96
C GLN A 1069 7.92 22.70 22.16
N GLU A 1070 7.15 22.76 23.25
CA GLU A 1070 6.14 21.75 23.57
C GLU A 1070 5.10 21.59 22.46
N GLU A 1071 4.64 22.71 21.89
CA GLU A 1071 3.73 22.73 20.72
C GLU A 1071 4.40 22.11 19.48
N ARG A 1072 5.65 22.48 19.18
CA ARG A 1072 6.39 21.93 18.05
C ARG A 1072 6.64 20.44 18.19
N ALA A 1073 7.02 19.98 19.38
CA ALA A 1073 7.19 18.56 19.71
C ALA A 1073 5.86 17.80 19.66
N ALA A 1074 4.74 18.41 20.05
CA ALA A 1074 3.41 17.82 19.92
C ALA A 1074 3.01 17.61 18.45
N ASN A 1075 3.17 18.64 17.62
CA ASN A 1075 2.92 18.54 16.18
C ASN A 1075 3.82 17.49 15.52
N TRP A 1076 5.11 17.48 15.89
CA TRP A 1076 6.04 16.47 15.40
C TRP A 1076 5.60 15.06 15.79
N ARG A 1077 5.26 14.81 17.06
CA ARG A 1077 4.75 13.51 17.51
C ARG A 1077 3.54 13.07 16.71
N GLU A 1078 2.59 13.97 16.55
CA GLU A 1078 1.33 13.71 15.86
C GLU A 1078 1.53 13.31 14.40
N GLU A 1079 2.52 13.85 13.69
CA GLU A 1079 2.88 13.42 12.33
C GLU A 1079 3.64 12.10 12.28
N HIS A 1080 4.38 11.76 13.33
CA HIS A 1080 5.28 10.60 13.36
C HIS A 1080 4.66 9.37 14.02
N LEU A 1081 3.42 9.42 14.52
CA LEU A 1081 2.77 8.26 15.14
C LEU A 1081 2.81 7.04 14.20
N TYR A 1082 3.17 5.87 14.72
CA TYR A 1082 3.23 4.63 13.92
C TYR A 1082 1.97 4.36 13.08
N PRO A 1083 0.72 4.57 13.58
CA PRO A 1083 -0.48 4.49 12.76
C PRO A 1083 -0.43 5.32 11.48
N LYS A 1084 0.03 6.58 11.55
CA LYS A 1084 0.09 7.48 10.38
C LYS A 1084 1.20 7.12 9.42
N VAL A 1085 2.37 6.80 9.96
CA VAL A 1085 3.54 6.41 9.16
C VAL A 1085 3.27 5.08 8.44
N ALA A 1086 2.67 4.10 9.12
CA ALA A 1086 2.27 2.83 8.53
C ALA A 1086 1.20 3.02 7.46
N GLN A 1087 0.18 3.84 7.71
CA GLN A 1087 -0.86 4.15 6.71
C GLN A 1087 -0.30 4.85 5.47
N ARG A 1088 0.62 5.82 5.65
CA ARG A 1088 1.34 6.44 4.53
C ARG A 1088 2.06 5.38 3.70
N LEU A 1089 2.77 4.44 4.34
CA LEU A 1089 3.47 3.37 3.64
C LEU A 1089 2.49 2.44 2.92
N SER A 1090 1.41 1.98 3.57
CA SER A 1090 0.42 1.10 2.94
C SER A 1090 -0.19 1.76 1.69
N ARG A 1091 -0.56 3.04 1.78
CA ARG A 1091 -1.11 3.79 0.65
C ARG A 1091 -0.07 4.07 -0.43
N MET A 1092 1.18 4.33 -0.06
CA MET A 1092 2.28 4.46 -1.02
C MET A 1092 2.42 3.16 -1.84
N LEU A 1093 2.43 1.99 -1.19
CA LEU A 1093 2.51 0.71 -1.90
C LEU A 1093 1.32 0.51 -2.84
N LEU A 1094 0.10 0.79 -2.37
CA LEU A 1094 -1.11 0.69 -3.19
C LEU A 1094 -1.06 1.62 -4.41
N SER A 1095 -0.49 2.81 -4.26
CA SER A 1095 -0.40 3.81 -5.33
C SER A 1095 0.44 3.35 -6.54
N PHE A 1096 1.34 2.38 -6.37
CA PHE A 1096 2.13 1.81 -7.47
C PHE A 1096 1.33 0.89 -8.40
N TYR A 1097 0.17 0.41 -7.95
CA TYR A 1097 -0.75 -0.44 -8.71
C TYR A 1097 -1.96 0.35 -9.25
N GLY A 1098 -2.17 1.56 -8.73
CA GLY A 1098 -3.22 2.47 -9.15
C GLY A 1098 -2.82 3.30 -10.37
N MET A 1099 -2.81 2.67 -11.56
CA MET A 1099 -3.08 3.28 -12.89
C MET A 1099 -2.80 2.34 -14.05
#